data_AF-A0A094G9K9-F1
#
_entry.id   AF-A0A094G9K9-F1
#
_cell.length_a   1.000
_cell.length_b   1.000
_cell.length_c   1.000
_cell.angle_alpha   90.00
_cell.angle_beta   90.00
_cell.angle_gamma   90.00
#
_symmetry.space_group_name_H-M   'P 1'
#
loop_
_entity.id
_entity.type
_entity.pdbx_description
1 polymer ?
#
loop_
_entity_poly.entity_id
_entity_poly.type
_entity_poly.pdbx_seq_one_letter_code
_entity_poly.pdbx_strand_id
1 'polypeptide(L)'
;MATPTTDEAEASNAVQRTGKHGIDDGEASAAAVAAIPKNKGPPPEKPRSIRIRLYVIVSFWAIVLFLGLPIWWWTTAIYRADLPLDVMMDWADGRACRPVFPLRISIDAGSLQDQEAQNLLRATQHALDDLNDFSAHHLRLQLSGPAQVPPHPPANISVLPTANQNDEEVALLVRLLPGQTTEAVLQPYAPTLDIHYTPNQVPTSASSSAPLATYIATNLREIFAEEQAMIAYLLATSSSPPERSPKALAPEVAEALAKRSTRSMKYARTYHLTFSLFTPSATPSTWAIEQALEEHMKPLLDSFSAISNFTIDTQVQLYAQTGVTGDVLRKEDLSGFINHAEWPLSPSIGGAPTLNFIIYIGDMEVEGGSKSWLIPQWGGVIIQPNIDDLRPAMLTFSTHLLALIGAPESLTLPLRLSTLTRVRSAGLLLKASSTLGSLARLTLALPSISIPRSVADGVSTTLAHLEAACGGLGGVAGLEHARVAEEAAERAFFEKSTNNHPNFDLPIHHQPLPPQPQPPRPPPPTTTRLNCAATYGPLLRLPYIKLKMLPRLLLSARGALRPSLSKCVAPTRALSSVALAKTAAATTRPVAVMGLDAKKTMAVVTEQVRGMKVRSSVKKLCEGCKSVRRKGGKKGKGHVYIICPLNPKHKQRQG
;
A
#
# COMPACT_ATOMS: atom_id res chain seq x y z
N MET A 1 -13.92 -70.06 23.95
CA MET A 1 -14.31 -70.16 25.38
C MET A 1 -15.57 -69.33 25.57
N ALA A 2 -16.64 -70.00 26.01
CA ALA A 2 -17.89 -69.50 26.60
C ALA A 2 -18.88 -68.61 25.77
N THR A 3 -20.02 -69.21 25.42
CA THR A 3 -21.39 -68.62 25.29
C THR A 3 -22.00 -68.36 26.70
N PRO A 4 -23.28 -67.92 26.93
CA PRO A 4 -24.37 -67.23 26.17
C PRO A 4 -24.99 -66.01 26.97
N THR A 5 -26.00 -65.24 26.50
CA THR A 5 -27.48 -65.35 26.77
C THR A 5 -28.17 -64.10 26.15
N THR A 6 -29.13 -64.20 25.21
CA THR A 6 -30.62 -64.14 25.34
C THR A 6 -31.11 -62.89 26.12
N ASP A 7 -32.02 -62.03 25.63
CA ASP A 7 -33.34 -62.32 25.08
C ASP A 7 -34.00 -61.16 24.28
N GLU A 8 -34.99 -61.59 23.50
CA GLU A 8 -36.22 -60.93 23.02
C GLU A 8 -36.22 -59.90 21.87
N ALA A 9 -36.95 -60.31 20.83
CA ALA A 9 -37.31 -59.57 19.64
C ALA A 9 -38.85 -59.55 19.52
N GLU A 10 -39.42 -58.38 19.27
CA GLU A 10 -40.72 -58.26 18.60
C GLU A 10 -40.75 -56.95 17.79
N ALA A 11 -40.82 -57.06 16.47
CA ALA A 11 -41.23 -55.97 15.59
C ALA A 11 -41.97 -56.57 14.38
N SER A 12 -43.23 -56.19 14.27
CA SER A 12 -44.20 -56.63 13.28
C SER A 12 -43.95 -56.04 11.89
N ASN A 13 -44.07 -56.91 10.89
CA ASN A 13 -43.97 -56.61 9.46
C ASN A 13 -45.34 -56.25 8.88
N ALA A 14 -45.35 -55.27 7.98
CA ALA A 14 -46.43 -55.02 7.03
C ALA A 14 -45.86 -55.02 5.61
N VAL A 15 -46.22 -55.99 4.77
CA VAL A 15 -46.05 -55.92 3.31
C VAL A 15 -47.17 -56.68 2.59
N GLN A 16 -47.97 -55.94 1.83
CA GLN A 16 -48.45 -56.20 0.46
C GLN A 16 -48.27 -57.61 -0.14
N ARG A 17 -49.34 -58.15 -0.74
CA ARG A 17 -49.26 -58.64 -2.13
C ARG A 17 -50.61 -58.86 -2.82
N THR A 18 -50.58 -58.51 -4.09
CA THR A 18 -51.50 -58.73 -5.20
C THR A 18 -51.79 -60.21 -5.49
N GLY A 19 -52.99 -60.53 -5.98
CA GLY A 19 -53.33 -61.84 -6.54
C GLY A 19 -54.40 -61.75 -7.64
N LYS A 20 -54.02 -62.22 -8.82
CA LYS A 20 -54.77 -62.32 -10.09
C LYS A 20 -55.50 -63.67 -10.09
N HIS A 21 -56.79 -63.75 -10.44
CA HIS A 21 -57.51 -65.02 -10.55
C HIS A 21 -58.05 -65.25 -11.97
N GLY A 22 -57.92 -66.50 -12.41
CA GLY A 22 -58.36 -67.04 -13.68
C GLY A 22 -59.84 -67.48 -13.70
N ILE A 23 -60.17 -67.95 -14.90
CA ILE A 23 -61.44 -68.38 -15.47
C ILE A 23 -61.97 -69.66 -14.78
N ASP A 24 -63.29 -69.74 -14.60
CA ASP A 24 -64.08 -70.99 -14.67
C ASP A 24 -65.54 -70.65 -15.05
N ASP A 25 -66.07 -71.43 -15.99
CA ASP A 25 -67.42 -71.40 -16.55
C ASP A 25 -68.42 -72.17 -15.65
N GLY A 26 -69.70 -71.75 -15.60
CA GLY A 26 -70.75 -72.54 -14.93
C GLY A 26 -72.07 -71.83 -14.61
N GLU A 27 -72.87 -71.60 -15.64
CA GLU A 27 -74.35 -71.67 -15.72
C GLU A 27 -75.28 -71.26 -14.54
N ALA A 28 -75.88 -70.07 -14.72
CA ALA A 28 -77.28 -69.65 -14.49
C ALA A 28 -78.08 -70.03 -13.21
N SER A 29 -78.50 -68.96 -12.49
CA SER A 29 -79.88 -68.80 -12.01
C SER A 29 -80.27 -67.31 -12.08
N ALA A 30 -81.42 -67.05 -12.68
CA ALA A 30 -81.92 -65.74 -13.04
C ALA A 30 -82.56 -65.00 -11.85
N ALA A 31 -82.32 -63.68 -11.81
CA ALA A 31 -83.06 -62.61 -11.13
C ALA A 31 -82.25 -61.83 -10.07
N ALA A 32 -81.35 -60.96 -10.54
CA ALA A 32 -80.95 -59.77 -9.79
C ALA A 32 -80.67 -58.65 -10.79
N VAL A 33 -81.57 -57.67 -10.83
CA VAL A 33 -81.51 -56.48 -11.67
C VAL A 33 -80.18 -55.74 -11.46
N ALA A 34 -79.48 -55.52 -12.57
CA ALA A 34 -78.21 -54.80 -12.64
C ALA A 34 -78.34 -53.36 -12.11
N ALA A 35 -77.58 -53.05 -11.05
CA ALA A 35 -77.33 -51.67 -10.63
C ALA A 35 -75.84 -51.37 -10.80
N ILE A 36 -75.49 -50.72 -11.92
CA ILE A 36 -74.17 -50.12 -12.13
C ILE A 36 -74.04 -48.93 -11.16
N PRO A 37 -73.04 -48.87 -10.27
CA PRO A 37 -72.83 -47.68 -9.47
C PRO A 37 -72.25 -46.57 -10.36
N LYS A 38 -73.10 -45.62 -10.76
CA LYS A 38 -72.67 -44.32 -11.26
C LYS A 38 -71.87 -43.64 -10.17
N ASN A 39 -70.57 -43.45 -10.40
CA ASN A 39 -69.72 -42.64 -9.54
C ASN A 39 -70.25 -41.19 -9.57
N LYS A 40 -71.01 -40.80 -8.54
CA LYS A 40 -71.61 -39.47 -8.42
C LYS A 40 -70.47 -38.48 -8.16
N GLY A 41 -70.18 -37.63 -9.15
CA GLY A 41 -69.39 -36.42 -8.91
C GLY A 41 -70.07 -35.54 -7.83
N PRO A 42 -69.29 -34.77 -7.06
CA PRO A 42 -69.84 -33.97 -5.97
C PRO A 42 -70.90 -32.95 -6.47
N PRO A 43 -71.89 -32.61 -5.62
CA PRO A 43 -73.00 -31.73 -5.99
C PRO A 43 -72.52 -30.31 -6.38
N PRO A 44 -73.25 -29.61 -7.29
CA PRO A 44 -72.85 -28.28 -7.77
C PRO A 44 -72.83 -27.26 -6.62
N GLU A 45 -71.74 -26.51 -6.53
CA GLU A 45 -71.51 -25.54 -5.45
C GLU A 45 -72.52 -24.37 -5.49
N LYS A 46 -72.91 -23.89 -4.31
CA LYS A 46 -73.80 -22.72 -4.17
C LYS A 46 -73.06 -21.46 -4.65
N PRO A 47 -73.69 -20.53 -5.39
CA PRO A 47 -73.00 -19.34 -5.93
C PRO A 47 -72.40 -18.43 -4.84
N ARG A 48 -72.93 -18.49 -3.60
CA ARG A 48 -72.38 -17.79 -2.44
C ARG A 48 -71.02 -18.34 -1.99
N SER A 49 -70.79 -19.66 -2.05
CA SER A 49 -69.49 -20.25 -1.68
C SER A 49 -68.41 -19.89 -2.69
N ILE A 50 -68.78 -19.78 -3.98
CA ILE A 50 -67.89 -19.34 -5.06
C ILE A 50 -67.42 -17.89 -4.81
N ARG A 51 -68.33 -16.98 -4.46
CA ARG A 51 -67.98 -15.58 -4.14
C ARG A 51 -67.09 -15.45 -2.91
N ILE A 52 -67.39 -16.20 -1.84
CA ILE A 52 -66.57 -16.20 -0.62
C ILE A 52 -65.16 -16.72 -0.94
N ARG A 53 -65.05 -17.81 -1.70
CA ARG A 53 -63.75 -18.36 -2.12
C ARG A 53 -62.95 -17.34 -2.94
N LEU A 54 -63.61 -16.61 -3.84
CA LEU A 54 -62.97 -15.55 -4.62
C LEU A 54 -62.52 -14.39 -3.73
N TYR A 55 -63.32 -13.94 -2.78
CA TYR A 55 -62.90 -12.91 -1.81
C TYR A 55 -61.73 -13.36 -0.94
N VAL A 56 -61.68 -14.62 -0.50
CA VAL A 56 -60.56 -15.19 0.26
C VAL A 56 -59.28 -15.24 -0.60
N ILE A 57 -59.39 -15.65 -1.85
CA ILE A 57 -58.25 -15.67 -2.80
C ILE A 57 -57.75 -14.24 -3.04
N VAL A 58 -58.66 -13.29 -3.27
CA VAL A 58 -58.31 -11.88 -3.48
C VAL A 58 -57.68 -11.27 -2.24
N SER A 59 -58.19 -11.55 -1.03
CA SER A 59 -57.58 -11.05 0.21
C SER A 59 -56.19 -11.64 0.46
N PHE A 60 -56.01 -12.93 0.15
CA PHE A 60 -54.70 -13.58 0.24
C PHE A 60 -53.68 -12.93 -0.69
N TRP A 61 -54.03 -12.76 -1.98
CA TRP A 61 -53.17 -12.09 -2.94
C TRP A 61 -52.95 -10.61 -2.62
N ALA A 62 -53.95 -9.91 -2.07
CA ALA A 62 -53.78 -8.55 -1.59
C ALA A 62 -52.72 -8.48 -0.48
N ILE A 63 -52.75 -9.39 0.50
CA ILE A 63 -51.72 -9.45 1.55
C ILE A 63 -50.35 -9.78 0.93
N VAL A 64 -50.26 -10.75 0.03
CA VAL A 64 -48.99 -11.10 -0.62
C VAL A 64 -48.43 -9.94 -1.43
N LEU A 65 -49.26 -9.19 -2.16
CA LEU A 65 -48.82 -8.10 -3.02
C LEU A 65 -48.52 -6.81 -2.24
N PHE A 66 -49.33 -6.46 -1.24
CA PHE A 66 -49.19 -5.20 -0.49
C PHE A 66 -48.33 -5.30 0.78
N LEU A 67 -48.18 -6.49 1.36
CA LEU A 67 -47.36 -6.71 2.56
C LEU A 67 -46.21 -7.68 2.29
N GLY A 68 -46.49 -8.80 1.63
CA GLY A 68 -45.49 -9.83 1.34
C GLY A 68 -44.36 -9.34 0.44
N LEU A 69 -44.68 -8.80 -0.75
CA LEU A 69 -43.70 -8.33 -1.72
C LEU A 69 -42.84 -7.16 -1.20
N PRO A 70 -43.38 -6.11 -0.54
CA PRO A 70 -42.55 -5.02 -0.03
C PRO A 70 -41.61 -5.47 1.09
N ILE A 71 -42.08 -6.31 2.02
CA ILE A 71 -41.24 -6.84 3.11
C ILE A 71 -40.19 -7.79 2.53
N TRP A 72 -40.56 -8.65 1.59
CA TRP A 72 -39.61 -9.55 0.91
C TRP A 72 -38.54 -8.76 0.16
N TRP A 73 -38.92 -7.73 -0.61
CA TRP A 73 -37.97 -6.88 -1.32
C TRP A 73 -37.04 -6.14 -0.35
N TRP A 74 -37.56 -5.58 0.74
CA TRP A 74 -36.76 -4.87 1.72
C TRP A 74 -35.80 -5.80 2.49
N THR A 75 -36.23 -7.01 2.83
CA THR A 75 -35.42 -7.99 3.56
C THR A 75 -34.44 -8.76 2.68
N THR A 76 -34.69 -8.84 1.37
CA THR A 76 -33.78 -9.49 0.40
C THR A 76 -32.93 -8.50 -0.39
N ALA A 77 -33.18 -7.19 -0.29
CA ALA A 77 -32.33 -6.17 -0.89
C ALA A 77 -30.99 -6.11 -0.17
N ILE A 78 -29.92 -6.33 -0.92
CA ILE A 78 -28.55 -6.17 -0.45
C ILE A 78 -28.18 -4.69 -0.60
N TYR A 79 -27.80 -4.04 0.51
CA TYR A 79 -27.29 -2.66 0.46
C TYR A 79 -26.00 -2.60 -0.36
N ARG A 80 -25.95 -1.64 -1.29
CA ARG A 80 -24.80 -1.34 -2.13
C ARG A 80 -24.60 0.17 -2.15
N ALA A 81 -23.49 0.64 -1.60
CA ALA A 81 -23.10 2.04 -1.72
C ALA A 81 -22.69 2.38 -3.16
N ASP A 82 -23.04 3.58 -3.61
CA ASP A 82 -22.61 4.12 -4.89
C ASP A 82 -21.15 4.59 -4.80
N LEU A 83 -20.33 4.18 -5.76
CA LEU A 83 -18.91 4.53 -5.82
C LEU A 83 -18.62 5.38 -7.07
N PRO A 84 -17.71 6.37 -7.00
CA PRO A 84 -17.32 7.19 -8.15
C PRO A 84 -16.35 6.42 -9.06
N LEU A 85 -16.86 5.42 -9.80
CA LEU A 85 -16.06 4.48 -10.58
C LEU A 85 -15.18 5.15 -11.64
N ASP A 86 -15.71 6.17 -12.33
CA ASP A 86 -14.96 6.89 -13.37
C ASP A 86 -13.74 7.60 -12.77
N VAL A 87 -13.93 8.29 -11.63
CA VAL A 87 -12.85 8.98 -10.91
C VAL A 87 -11.80 7.98 -10.41
N MET A 88 -12.23 6.85 -9.86
CA MET A 88 -11.31 5.78 -9.41
C MET A 88 -10.46 5.24 -10.56
N MET A 89 -11.05 5.04 -11.74
CA MET A 89 -10.32 4.62 -12.94
C MET A 89 -9.40 5.72 -13.46
N ASP A 90 -9.82 6.99 -13.43
CA ASP A 90 -8.99 8.13 -13.82
C ASP A 90 -7.73 8.26 -12.96
N TRP A 91 -7.83 7.98 -11.65
CA TRP A 91 -6.66 7.87 -10.77
C TRP A 91 -5.79 6.68 -11.12
N ALA A 92 -6.37 5.49 -11.30
CA ALA A 92 -5.63 4.28 -11.62
C ALA A 92 -4.89 4.34 -12.96
N ASP A 93 -5.48 5.01 -13.95
CA ASP A 93 -4.92 5.19 -15.29
C ASP A 93 -3.96 6.41 -15.36
N GLY A 94 -3.75 7.13 -14.25
CA GLY A 94 -2.89 8.32 -14.20
C GLY A 94 -3.40 9.49 -15.02
N ARG A 95 -4.73 9.62 -15.19
CA ARG A 95 -5.39 10.79 -15.81
C ARG A 95 -5.65 11.91 -14.79
N ALA A 96 -5.96 11.56 -13.55
CA ALA A 96 -6.31 12.52 -12.51
C ALA A 96 -5.09 13.30 -11.97
N CYS A 97 -3.94 12.63 -11.82
CA CYS A 97 -2.71 13.23 -11.33
C CYS A 97 -1.54 12.87 -12.23
N ARG A 98 -0.74 13.88 -12.61
CA ARG A 98 0.58 13.67 -13.18
C ARG A 98 1.60 14.03 -12.10
N PRO A 99 2.34 13.06 -11.55
CA PRO A 99 3.27 13.36 -10.48
C PRO A 99 4.40 14.22 -11.04
N VAL A 100 4.47 15.47 -10.58
CA VAL A 100 5.57 16.39 -10.86
C VAL A 100 6.25 16.72 -9.54
N PHE A 101 7.58 16.64 -9.53
CA PHE A 101 8.41 16.93 -8.38
C PHE A 101 9.16 18.24 -8.64
N PRO A 102 8.54 19.40 -8.39
CA PRO A 102 9.24 20.67 -8.52
C PRO A 102 10.24 20.78 -7.38
N LEU A 103 11.53 20.63 -7.68
CA LEU A 103 12.59 20.85 -6.71
C LEU A 103 12.98 22.31 -6.73
N ARG A 104 12.85 22.96 -5.58
CA ARG A 104 13.27 24.35 -5.42
C ARG A 104 14.70 24.41 -4.97
N ILE A 105 15.52 25.11 -5.73
CA ILE A 105 16.92 25.32 -5.43
C ILE A 105 17.10 26.81 -5.18
N SER A 106 17.53 27.18 -3.99
CA SER A 106 17.84 28.57 -3.69
C SER A 106 19.29 28.87 -4.05
N ILE A 107 19.54 30.01 -4.68
CA ILE A 107 20.88 30.49 -5.01
C ILE A 107 21.17 31.69 -4.14
N ASP A 108 22.14 31.54 -3.25
CA ASP A 108 22.72 32.60 -2.45
C ASP A 108 23.87 33.26 -3.21
N ALA A 109 23.55 34.44 -3.74
CA ALA A 109 24.41 35.26 -4.58
C ALA A 109 24.80 36.57 -3.87
N GLY A 110 24.92 36.57 -2.54
CA GLY A 110 25.21 37.79 -1.77
C GLY A 110 26.51 38.53 -2.13
N SER A 111 27.38 37.92 -2.93
CA SER A 111 28.62 38.49 -3.47
C SER A 111 28.45 39.20 -4.82
N LEU A 112 27.30 39.06 -5.48
CA LEU A 112 27.00 39.63 -6.80
C LEU A 112 26.04 40.83 -6.68
N GLN A 113 26.01 41.68 -7.71
CA GLN A 113 24.96 42.70 -7.81
C GLN A 113 23.62 42.03 -8.17
N ASP A 114 22.49 42.59 -7.71
CA ASP A 114 21.15 42.05 -7.98
C ASP A 114 20.93 41.80 -9.48
N GLN A 115 21.31 42.73 -10.35
CA GLN A 115 21.11 42.54 -11.79
C GLN A 115 21.92 41.36 -12.37
N GLU A 116 23.13 41.12 -11.86
CA GLU A 116 23.99 40.00 -12.25
C GLU A 116 23.45 38.68 -11.72
N ALA A 117 22.97 38.67 -10.47
CA ALA A 117 22.34 37.51 -9.85
C ALA A 117 21.07 37.08 -10.62
N GLN A 118 20.21 38.01 -11.02
CA GLN A 118 19.02 37.74 -11.84
C GLN A 118 19.40 37.21 -13.23
N ASN A 119 20.45 37.75 -13.85
CA ASN A 119 20.93 37.27 -15.14
C ASN A 119 21.50 35.84 -15.04
N LEU A 120 22.29 35.56 -14.01
CA LEU A 120 22.83 34.24 -13.71
C LEU A 120 21.71 33.23 -13.44
N LEU A 121 20.70 33.60 -12.64
CA LEU A 121 19.52 32.77 -12.38
C LEU A 121 18.83 32.36 -13.68
N ARG A 122 18.54 33.34 -14.55
CA ARG A 122 17.84 33.11 -15.83
C ARG A 122 18.68 32.23 -16.76
N ALA A 123 19.97 32.54 -16.91
CA ALA A 123 20.87 31.76 -17.75
C ALA A 123 21.03 30.31 -17.25
N THR A 124 21.11 30.11 -15.94
CA THR A 124 21.23 28.78 -15.33
C THR A 124 19.92 27.99 -15.47
N GLN A 125 18.77 28.64 -15.31
CA GLN A 125 17.47 27.99 -15.52
C GLN A 125 17.30 27.57 -16.99
N HIS A 126 17.69 28.41 -17.95
CA HIS A 126 17.67 28.03 -19.37
C HIS A 126 18.59 26.84 -19.64
N ALA A 127 19.83 26.86 -19.13
CA ALA A 127 20.75 25.73 -19.28
C ALA A 127 20.21 24.43 -18.65
N LEU A 128 19.52 24.52 -17.50
CA LEU A 128 18.87 23.36 -16.88
C LEU A 128 17.70 22.83 -17.71
N ASP A 129 16.84 23.72 -18.21
CA ASP A 129 15.68 23.34 -19.02
C ASP A 129 16.11 22.70 -20.36
N ASP A 130 17.19 23.21 -20.99
CA ASP A 130 17.76 22.64 -22.22
C ASP A 130 18.37 21.23 -22.00
N LEU A 131 18.90 20.98 -20.81
CA LEU A 131 19.49 19.68 -20.43
C LEU A 131 18.46 18.67 -19.92
N ASN A 132 17.23 19.09 -19.63
CA ASN A 132 16.24 18.24 -18.99
C ASN A 132 15.34 17.50 -20.00
N ASP A 133 15.60 16.21 -20.14
CA ASP A 133 14.77 15.30 -20.95
C ASP A 133 13.52 14.77 -20.20
N PHE A 134 13.37 15.00 -18.89
CA PHE A 134 12.32 14.36 -18.07
C PHE A 134 11.38 15.36 -17.39
N SER A 135 10.18 15.49 -17.95
CA SER A 135 9.19 16.50 -17.53
C SER A 135 8.61 16.31 -16.12
N ALA A 136 8.80 15.15 -15.48
CA ALA A 136 8.28 14.91 -14.14
C ALA A 136 9.21 15.46 -13.05
N HIS A 137 10.48 15.75 -13.38
CA HIS A 137 11.50 16.19 -12.44
C HIS A 137 12.12 17.49 -12.95
N HIS A 138 11.62 18.63 -12.46
CA HIS A 138 12.13 19.94 -12.84
C HIS A 138 12.80 20.61 -11.65
N LEU A 139 14.03 21.07 -11.88
CA LEU A 139 14.74 21.94 -10.97
C LEU A 139 14.29 23.39 -11.24
N ARG A 140 13.77 24.06 -10.22
CA ARG A 140 13.33 25.45 -10.25
C ARG A 140 14.24 26.28 -9.37
N LEU A 141 14.97 27.19 -9.99
CA LEU A 141 15.91 28.07 -9.31
C LEU A 141 15.17 29.30 -8.76
N GLN A 142 15.57 29.74 -7.57
CA GLN A 142 15.14 30.99 -6.96
C GLN A 142 16.35 31.67 -6.31
N LEU A 143 16.38 33.01 -6.27
CA LEU A 143 17.39 33.72 -5.48
C LEU A 143 17.00 33.74 -4.00
N SER A 144 17.98 33.60 -3.10
CA SER A 144 17.75 33.84 -1.68
C SER A 144 17.28 35.29 -1.49
N GLY A 145 16.16 35.47 -0.77
CA GLY A 145 15.75 36.81 -0.37
C GLY A 145 16.76 37.43 0.63
N PRO A 146 16.76 38.75 0.83
CA PRO A 146 17.59 39.37 1.87
C PRO A 146 17.25 38.69 3.20
N ALA A 147 18.27 38.13 3.84
CA ALA A 147 18.13 37.34 5.05
C ALA A 147 17.33 38.13 6.11
N GLN A 148 16.08 37.76 6.35
CA GLN A 148 15.45 38.05 7.64
C GLN A 148 16.11 37.10 8.64
N VAL A 149 17.32 37.44 9.07
CA VAL A 149 17.93 36.88 10.27
C VAL A 149 17.08 37.42 11.44
N PRO A 150 16.34 36.58 12.18
CA PRO A 150 15.85 37.01 13.48
C PRO A 150 17.11 37.25 14.35
N PRO A 151 17.27 38.43 14.96
CA PRO A 151 18.39 38.65 15.86
C PRO A 151 18.16 37.77 17.10
N HIS A 152 19.12 36.88 17.37
CA HIS A 152 19.27 35.98 18.52
C HIS A 152 18.55 34.62 18.47
N PRO A 153 19.29 33.51 18.60
CA PRO A 153 18.74 32.28 19.18
C PRO A 153 18.75 32.42 20.72
N PRO A 154 17.60 32.45 21.41
CA PRO A 154 17.61 32.08 22.81
C PRO A 154 17.93 30.59 22.88
N ALA A 155 19.05 30.26 23.51
CA ALA A 155 19.33 28.89 23.94
C ALA A 155 18.12 28.37 24.74
N ASN A 156 17.65 27.18 24.37
CA ASN A 156 16.60 26.41 25.00
C ASN A 156 15.15 26.89 24.77
N ILE A 157 14.56 26.56 23.61
CA ILE A 157 13.27 25.83 23.58
C ILE A 157 13.26 24.91 22.34
N SER A 158 13.04 23.61 22.56
CA SER A 158 12.55 22.66 21.56
C SER A 158 11.15 23.11 21.12
N VAL A 159 11.07 23.94 20.07
CA VAL A 159 9.82 24.23 19.38
C VAL A 159 9.97 23.67 17.96
N LEU A 160 9.22 22.61 17.72
CA LEU A 160 8.86 22.11 16.40
C LEU A 160 8.54 23.31 15.49
N PRO A 161 9.14 23.46 14.29
CA PRO A 161 8.77 24.55 13.41
C PRO A 161 7.27 24.42 13.13
N THR A 162 6.51 25.42 13.56
CA THR A 162 5.10 25.53 13.18
C THR A 162 5.10 25.77 11.68
N ALA A 163 4.51 24.83 10.95
CA ALA A 163 4.39 24.88 9.49
C ALA A 163 3.62 26.14 9.09
N ASN A 164 4.34 27.23 8.80
CA ASN A 164 3.81 28.30 7.98
C ASN A 164 3.58 27.70 6.59
N GLN A 165 2.35 27.77 6.10
CA GLN A 165 1.87 27.18 4.84
C GLN A 165 2.58 27.71 3.55
N ASN A 166 3.57 28.59 3.69
CA ASN A 166 4.27 29.25 2.59
C ASN A 166 5.78 28.97 2.55
N ASP A 167 6.35 28.23 3.51
CA ASP A 167 7.75 27.80 3.43
C ASP A 167 7.82 26.53 2.59
N GLU A 168 7.71 26.70 1.28
CA GLU A 168 7.94 25.62 0.33
C GLU A 168 9.40 25.15 0.47
N GLU A 169 9.55 23.90 0.93
CA GLU A 169 10.80 23.28 1.34
C GLU A 169 11.87 23.40 0.24
N VAL A 170 12.95 24.13 0.54
CA VAL A 170 14.10 24.26 -0.37
C VAL A 170 14.89 22.96 -0.37
N ALA A 171 15.05 22.34 -1.54
CA ALA A 171 15.73 21.06 -1.69
C ALA A 171 17.26 21.16 -1.60
N LEU A 172 17.84 22.28 -2.08
CA LEU A 172 19.27 22.54 -2.05
C LEU A 172 19.53 24.05 -2.04
N LEU A 173 20.46 24.49 -1.19
CA LEU A 173 21.01 25.85 -1.20
C LEU A 173 22.32 25.87 -1.97
N VAL A 174 22.45 26.71 -2.99
CA VAL A 174 23.69 26.94 -3.74
C VAL A 174 24.31 28.23 -3.26
N ARG A 175 25.49 28.19 -2.64
CA ARG A 175 26.19 29.38 -2.16
C ARG A 175 27.30 29.76 -3.12
N LEU A 176 27.26 30.97 -3.66
CA LEU A 176 28.26 31.49 -4.57
C LEU A 176 29.35 32.25 -3.81
N LEU A 177 30.56 31.72 -3.85
CA LEU A 177 31.73 32.27 -3.17
C LEU A 177 32.77 32.73 -4.20
N PRO A 178 33.28 33.97 -4.12
CA PRO A 178 34.37 34.40 -4.99
C PRO A 178 35.63 33.59 -4.68
N GLY A 179 36.34 33.13 -5.71
CA GLY A 179 37.53 32.29 -5.61
C GLY A 179 38.49 32.45 -6.79
N GLN A 180 39.63 31.76 -6.72
CA GLN A 180 40.64 31.75 -7.81
C GLN A 180 40.39 30.66 -8.85
N THR A 181 39.69 29.59 -8.46
CA THR A 181 39.34 28.44 -9.30
C THR A 181 37.83 28.20 -9.24
N THR A 182 37.30 27.56 -10.28
CA THR A 182 35.91 27.08 -10.29
C THR A 182 35.82 25.70 -9.70
N GLU A 183 35.29 25.60 -8.50
CA GLU A 183 35.16 24.34 -7.76
C GLU A 183 33.80 24.26 -7.08
N ALA A 184 33.19 23.09 -7.11
CA ALA A 184 31.91 22.80 -6.47
C ALA A 184 32.14 21.81 -5.32
N VAL A 185 31.72 22.18 -4.11
CA VAL A 185 31.90 21.38 -2.90
C VAL A 185 30.54 21.20 -2.22
N LEU A 186 30.06 19.96 -2.15
CA LEU A 186 28.84 19.63 -1.44
C LEU A 186 29.13 19.44 0.05
N GLN A 187 28.42 20.18 0.91
CA GLN A 187 28.60 20.11 2.36
C GLN A 187 28.16 18.76 2.94
N PRO A 188 28.97 18.09 3.79
CA PRO A 188 28.65 16.73 4.27
C PRO A 188 27.37 16.62 5.12
N TYR A 189 27.09 17.66 5.91
CA TYR A 189 26.03 17.67 6.93
C TYR A 189 24.87 18.63 6.63
N ALA A 190 24.89 19.30 5.47
CA ALA A 190 23.86 20.26 5.07
C ALA A 190 23.51 20.07 3.58
N PRO A 191 22.26 20.32 3.16
CA PRO A 191 21.89 20.37 1.75
C PRO A 191 22.38 21.69 1.13
N THR A 192 23.69 21.93 1.17
CA THR A 192 24.33 23.16 0.68
C THR A 192 25.47 22.81 -0.25
N LEU A 193 25.42 23.39 -1.45
CA LEU A 193 26.46 23.29 -2.47
C LEU A 193 27.20 24.62 -2.53
N ASP A 194 28.46 24.62 -2.12
CA ASP A 194 29.34 25.78 -2.23
C ASP A 194 30.00 25.75 -3.60
N ILE A 195 29.85 26.84 -4.36
CA ILE A 195 30.46 27.01 -5.67
C ILE A 195 31.41 28.20 -5.61
N HIS A 196 32.70 27.90 -5.74
CA HIS A 196 33.72 28.90 -5.96
C HIS A 196 33.72 29.33 -7.42
N TYR A 197 33.72 30.63 -7.68
CA TYR A 197 33.73 31.17 -9.03
C TYR A 197 34.78 32.26 -9.20
N THR A 198 35.30 32.38 -10.42
CA THR A 198 36.18 33.50 -10.76
C THR A 198 35.35 34.68 -11.25
N PRO A 199 35.67 35.93 -10.87
CA PRO A 199 34.86 37.10 -11.23
C PRO A 199 34.62 37.29 -12.74
N ASN A 200 35.52 36.81 -13.58
CA ASN A 200 35.45 36.93 -15.03
C ASN A 200 34.36 36.05 -15.68
N GLN A 201 33.78 35.11 -14.93
CA GLN A 201 32.78 34.17 -15.45
C GLN A 201 31.33 34.57 -15.15
N VAL A 202 31.13 35.69 -14.44
CA VAL A 202 29.80 36.20 -14.11
C VAL A 202 29.14 36.74 -15.38
N PRO A 203 27.93 36.28 -15.73
CA PRO A 203 27.25 36.74 -16.94
C PRO A 203 26.77 38.18 -16.80
N THR A 204 27.27 39.06 -17.68
CA THR A 204 26.85 40.46 -17.78
C THR A 204 25.50 40.63 -18.49
N SER A 205 25.03 39.62 -19.24
CA SER A 205 23.73 39.63 -19.93
C SER A 205 23.14 38.22 -20.04
N ALA A 206 21.81 38.11 -20.15
CA ALA A 206 21.11 36.83 -20.21
C ALA A 206 21.30 36.05 -21.54
N SER A 207 21.80 36.71 -22.59
CA SER A 207 21.97 36.16 -23.94
C SER A 207 23.39 35.68 -24.26
N SER A 208 24.36 35.90 -23.35
CA SER A 208 25.75 35.43 -23.54
C SER A 208 25.90 33.98 -23.03
N SER A 209 26.74 33.19 -23.70
CA SER A 209 27.19 31.90 -23.15
C SER A 209 27.80 32.14 -21.77
N ALA A 210 27.10 31.69 -20.73
CA ALA A 210 27.47 31.93 -19.34
C ALA A 210 28.17 30.68 -18.80
N PRO A 211 29.52 30.60 -18.82
CA PRO A 211 30.23 29.39 -18.43
C PRO A 211 29.92 28.99 -16.98
N LEU A 212 29.76 29.97 -16.08
CA LEU A 212 29.32 29.72 -14.71
C LEU A 212 27.91 29.12 -14.65
N ALA A 213 26.96 29.63 -15.44
CA ALA A 213 25.60 29.10 -15.46
C ALA A 213 25.56 27.64 -15.96
N THR A 214 26.29 27.33 -17.03
CA THR A 214 26.41 25.96 -17.54
C THR A 214 27.10 25.03 -16.53
N TYR A 215 28.11 25.53 -15.82
CA TYR A 215 28.80 24.78 -14.77
C TYR A 215 27.84 24.45 -13.60
N ILE A 216 27.10 25.44 -13.10
CA ILE A 216 26.09 25.24 -12.05
C ILE A 216 25.03 24.24 -12.53
N ALA A 217 24.48 24.42 -13.73
CA ALA A 217 23.46 23.53 -14.29
C ALA A 217 23.95 22.07 -14.39
N THR A 218 25.20 21.85 -14.80
CA THR A 218 25.79 20.51 -14.93
C THR A 218 25.95 19.85 -13.56
N ASN A 219 26.47 20.57 -12.56
CA ASN A 219 26.62 20.05 -11.19
C ASN A 219 25.26 19.71 -10.57
N LEU A 220 24.25 20.58 -10.73
CA LEU A 220 22.91 20.33 -10.22
C LEU A 220 22.28 19.08 -10.86
N ARG A 221 22.45 18.89 -12.18
CA ARG A 221 21.99 17.69 -12.86
C ARG A 221 22.67 16.43 -12.31
N GLU A 222 23.97 16.47 -12.07
CA GLU A 222 24.71 15.33 -11.53
C GLU A 222 24.25 14.97 -10.10
N ILE A 223 24.03 15.97 -9.24
CA ILE A 223 23.54 15.76 -7.87
C ILE A 223 22.14 15.10 -7.89
N PHE A 224 21.25 15.51 -8.77
CA PHE A 224 19.88 14.97 -8.82
C PHE A 224 19.69 13.80 -9.81
N ALA A 225 20.75 13.34 -10.49
CA ALA A 225 20.66 12.27 -11.49
C ALA A 225 20.16 10.94 -10.90
N GLU A 226 20.62 10.58 -9.69
CA GLU A 226 20.22 9.34 -9.03
C GLU A 226 18.72 9.39 -8.63
N GLU A 227 18.27 10.53 -8.11
CA GLU A 227 16.85 10.78 -7.79
C GLU A 227 15.97 10.70 -9.04
N GLN A 228 16.38 11.39 -10.11
CA GLN A 228 15.69 11.39 -11.39
C GLN A 228 15.52 9.97 -11.94
N ALA A 229 16.58 9.16 -11.88
CA ALA A 229 16.56 7.78 -12.34
C ALA A 229 15.62 6.90 -11.50
N MET A 230 15.62 7.07 -10.17
CA MET A 230 14.70 6.36 -9.27
C MET A 230 13.23 6.69 -9.55
N ILE A 231 12.90 7.97 -9.71
CA ILE A 231 11.53 8.41 -10.02
C ILE A 231 11.11 7.90 -11.41
N ALA A 232 11.97 8.02 -12.41
CA ALA A 232 11.68 7.53 -13.76
C ALA A 232 11.43 6.01 -13.77
N TYR A 233 12.22 5.23 -13.02
CA TYR A 233 12.02 3.79 -12.88
C TYR A 233 10.71 3.45 -12.19
N LEU A 234 10.37 4.19 -11.12
CA LEU A 234 9.12 4.01 -10.37
C LEU A 234 7.89 4.30 -11.25
N LEU A 235 7.93 5.36 -12.06
CA LEU A 235 6.85 5.67 -13.00
C LEU A 235 6.76 4.63 -14.14
N ALA A 236 7.89 4.17 -14.67
CA ALA A 236 7.94 3.17 -15.73
C ALA A 236 7.48 1.77 -15.29
N THR A 237 7.73 1.40 -14.04
CA THR A 237 7.30 0.10 -13.49
C THR A 237 5.88 0.13 -12.92
N SER A 238 5.34 1.32 -12.64
CA SER A 238 3.92 1.47 -12.33
C SER A 238 3.06 1.18 -13.57
N SER A 239 1.83 0.70 -13.36
CA SER A 239 0.86 0.35 -14.42
C SER A 239 0.29 1.59 -15.15
N SER A 240 1.16 2.51 -15.56
CA SER A 240 0.80 3.69 -16.35
C SER A 240 0.70 3.32 -17.85
N PRO A 241 -0.19 3.96 -18.61
CA PRO A 241 -0.28 3.74 -20.05
C PRO A 241 1.04 4.09 -20.78
N PRO A 242 1.45 3.31 -21.81
CA PRO A 242 2.75 3.46 -22.49
C PRO A 242 2.96 4.81 -23.19
N GLU A 243 1.88 5.55 -23.47
CA GLU A 243 1.94 6.89 -24.07
C GLU A 243 2.49 7.96 -23.10
N ARG A 244 2.67 7.61 -21.82
CA ARG A 244 3.10 8.52 -20.73
C ARG A 244 4.27 8.01 -19.89
N SER A 245 4.82 6.86 -20.25
CA SER A 245 6.04 6.37 -19.60
C SER A 245 7.21 7.29 -19.97
N PRO A 246 8.09 7.65 -19.02
CA PRO A 246 9.30 8.39 -19.36
C PRO A 246 10.13 7.66 -20.43
N LYS A 247 10.98 8.43 -21.13
CA LYS A 247 12.00 7.88 -22.03
C LYS A 247 12.71 6.72 -21.34
N ALA A 248 12.84 5.59 -22.04
CA ALA A 248 13.40 4.38 -21.47
C ALA A 248 14.78 4.67 -20.89
N LEU A 249 14.95 4.35 -19.60
CA LEU A 249 16.24 4.41 -18.91
C LEU A 249 17.25 3.53 -19.64
N ALA A 250 18.53 3.91 -19.56
CA ALA A 250 19.61 3.03 -20.02
C ALA A 250 19.48 1.67 -19.32
N PRO A 251 19.66 0.54 -20.06
CA PRO A 251 19.38 -0.79 -19.53
C PRO A 251 20.21 -1.12 -18.29
N GLU A 252 21.45 -0.64 -18.24
CA GLU A 252 22.35 -0.81 -17.09
C GLU A 252 21.82 -0.12 -15.82
N VAL A 253 21.33 1.13 -15.96
CA VAL A 253 20.75 1.90 -14.84
C VAL A 253 19.45 1.24 -14.38
N ALA A 254 18.62 0.78 -15.31
CA ALA A 254 17.39 0.07 -14.99
C ALA A 254 17.66 -1.25 -14.25
N GLU A 255 18.68 -2.01 -14.65
CA GLU A 255 19.07 -3.25 -13.95
C GLU A 255 19.61 -2.98 -12.54
N ALA A 256 20.44 -1.94 -12.37
CA ALA A 256 20.94 -1.53 -11.06
C ALA A 256 19.79 -1.13 -10.11
N LEU A 257 18.84 -0.34 -10.62
CA LEU A 257 17.64 0.06 -9.87
C LEU A 257 16.72 -1.12 -9.57
N ALA A 258 16.57 -2.07 -10.48
CA ALA A 258 15.81 -3.30 -10.25
C ALA A 258 16.44 -4.15 -9.14
N LYS A 259 17.76 -4.36 -9.17
CA LYS A 259 18.51 -5.05 -8.11
C LYS A 259 18.31 -4.34 -6.76
N ARG A 260 18.43 -3.02 -6.73
CA ARG A 260 18.20 -2.23 -5.51
C ARG A 260 16.76 -2.38 -5.00
N SER A 261 15.76 -2.31 -5.87
CA SER A 261 14.35 -2.48 -5.50
C SER A 261 14.08 -3.87 -4.91
N THR A 262 14.74 -4.92 -5.39
CA THR A 262 14.63 -6.27 -4.82
C THR A 262 15.38 -6.43 -3.50
N ARG A 263 16.42 -5.62 -3.26
CA ARG A 263 17.18 -5.57 -2.01
C ARG A 263 16.45 -4.82 -0.90
N SER A 264 15.80 -3.72 -1.26
CA SER A 264 15.10 -2.84 -0.32
C SER A 264 13.78 -3.41 0.17
N MET A 265 13.42 -3.09 1.41
CA MET A 265 12.10 -3.35 1.96
C MET A 265 11.04 -2.48 1.30
N LYS A 266 9.81 -3.00 1.27
CA LYS A 266 8.63 -2.18 1.03
C LYS A 266 8.53 -1.11 2.11
N TYR A 267 8.00 0.04 1.72
CA TYR A 267 7.77 1.13 2.65
C TYR A 267 6.78 0.71 3.74
N ALA A 268 7.07 1.06 4.98
CA ALA A 268 6.17 0.95 6.13
C ALA A 268 6.32 2.19 7.01
N ARG A 269 5.24 2.57 7.70
CA ARG A 269 5.28 3.72 8.63
C ARG A 269 6.18 3.45 9.84
N THR A 270 6.22 2.20 10.29
CA THR A 270 7.02 1.76 11.43
C THR A 270 7.84 0.54 11.03
N TYR A 271 9.11 0.51 11.42
CA TYR A 271 10.02 -0.62 11.28
C TYR A 271 10.46 -1.12 12.66
N HIS A 272 10.53 -2.44 12.82
CA HIS A 272 11.12 -3.05 14.01
C HIS A 272 12.59 -3.37 13.73
N LEU A 273 13.51 -2.86 14.55
CA LEU A 273 14.94 -3.17 14.45
C LEU A 273 15.30 -4.12 15.58
N THR A 274 15.89 -5.27 15.26
CA THR A 274 16.31 -6.25 16.27
C THR A 274 17.82 -6.42 16.21
N PHE A 275 18.51 -6.01 17.27
CA PHE A 275 19.96 -6.17 17.43
C PHE A 275 20.26 -7.41 18.25
N SER A 276 20.97 -8.37 17.66
CA SER A 276 21.19 -9.69 18.25
C SER A 276 22.68 -9.98 18.39
N LEU A 277 23.11 -10.38 19.59
CA LEU A 277 24.45 -10.89 19.83
C LEU A 277 24.43 -12.41 19.92
N PHE A 278 25.06 -13.10 18.96
CA PHE A 278 25.09 -14.55 18.87
C PHE A 278 26.49 -15.07 19.14
N THR A 279 26.59 -16.02 20.07
CA THR A 279 27.88 -16.56 20.52
C THR A 279 27.88 -18.09 20.45
N PRO A 280 28.93 -18.73 19.93
CA PRO A 280 29.01 -20.20 19.91
C PRO A 280 29.25 -20.81 21.30
N SER A 281 29.70 -20.00 22.26
CA SER A 281 30.01 -20.38 23.63
C SER A 281 29.07 -19.68 24.63
N ALA A 282 29.29 -19.92 25.93
CA ALA A 282 28.51 -19.32 27.02
C ALA A 282 28.83 -17.83 27.26
N THR A 283 29.90 -17.32 26.65
CA THR A 283 30.46 -16.00 26.89
C THR A 283 30.70 -15.28 25.57
N PRO A 284 30.47 -13.96 25.51
CA PRO A 284 29.85 -13.08 26.48
C PRO A 284 28.32 -13.27 26.59
N SER A 285 27.80 -13.21 27.81
CA SER A 285 26.36 -13.25 28.10
C SER A 285 25.70 -11.87 28.12
N THR A 286 26.51 -10.81 28.09
CA THR A 286 26.06 -9.41 28.16
C THR A 286 26.94 -8.55 27.25
N TRP A 287 26.43 -7.38 26.89
CA TRP A 287 27.08 -6.43 26.00
C TRP A 287 26.54 -5.02 26.24
N ALA A 288 27.38 -4.01 26.07
CA ALA A 288 27.03 -2.60 26.28
C ALA A 288 26.35 -1.98 25.03
N ILE A 289 25.32 -2.65 24.50
CA ILE A 289 24.65 -2.23 23.27
C ILE A 289 23.84 -0.96 23.44
N GLU A 290 23.24 -0.72 24.61
CA GLU A 290 22.39 0.44 24.85
C GLU A 290 23.13 1.76 24.62
N GLN A 291 24.35 1.89 25.17
CA GLN A 291 25.20 3.06 24.96
C GLN A 291 25.61 3.21 23.49
N ALA A 292 25.98 2.12 22.83
CA ALA A 292 26.38 2.14 21.42
C ALA A 292 25.22 2.54 20.49
N LEU A 293 23.99 2.11 20.80
CA LEU A 293 22.79 2.50 20.05
C LEU A 293 22.47 3.98 20.24
N GLU A 294 22.51 4.47 21.49
CA GLU A 294 22.24 5.88 21.81
C GLU A 294 23.27 6.81 21.15
N GLU A 295 24.56 6.44 21.15
CA GLU A 295 25.63 7.28 20.59
C GLU A 295 25.69 7.24 19.05
N HIS A 296 25.49 6.07 18.43
CA HIS A 296 25.79 5.87 17.00
C HIS A 296 24.56 5.66 16.12
N MET A 297 23.51 5.00 16.62
CA MET A 297 22.32 4.68 15.81
C MET A 297 21.22 5.70 15.97
N LYS A 298 20.97 6.20 17.18
CA LYS A 298 19.87 7.11 17.45
C LYS A 298 19.90 8.40 16.63
N PRO A 299 21.04 9.11 16.45
CA PRO A 299 21.07 10.30 15.62
C PRO A 299 20.62 10.04 14.18
N LEU A 300 20.98 8.86 13.65
CA LEU A 300 20.52 8.42 12.34
C LEU A 300 19.02 8.16 12.34
N LEU A 301 18.50 7.39 13.30
CA LEU A 301 17.07 7.06 13.38
C LEU A 301 16.19 8.29 13.57
N ASP A 302 16.62 9.25 14.39
CA ASP A 302 15.92 10.51 14.61
C ASP A 302 15.81 11.33 13.31
N SER A 303 16.85 11.28 12.47
CA SER A 303 16.83 11.94 11.15
C SER A 303 15.76 11.36 10.20
N PHE A 304 15.36 10.09 10.40
CA PHE A 304 14.30 9.45 9.62
C PHE A 304 12.89 9.68 10.16
N SER A 305 12.71 10.29 11.33
CA SER A 305 11.40 10.40 12.01
C SER A 305 10.29 11.02 11.15
N ALA A 306 10.61 11.93 10.23
CA ALA A 306 9.65 12.48 9.27
C ALA A 306 9.13 11.42 8.25
N ILE A 307 9.95 10.41 7.96
CA ILE A 307 9.72 9.38 6.94
C ILE A 307 9.22 8.06 7.56
N SER A 308 9.80 7.59 8.65
CA SER A 308 9.42 6.32 9.27
C SER A 308 9.82 6.31 10.74
N ASN A 309 9.03 5.62 11.54
CA ASN A 309 9.30 5.39 12.94
C ASN A 309 10.05 4.07 13.12
N PHE A 310 10.90 4.00 14.14
CA PHE A 310 11.67 2.81 14.47
C PHE A 310 11.44 2.43 15.93
N THR A 311 11.30 1.14 16.17
CA THR A 311 11.33 0.55 17.51
C THR A 311 12.51 -0.41 17.57
N ILE A 312 13.22 -0.43 18.69
CA ILE A 312 14.45 -1.21 18.83
C ILE A 312 14.26 -2.28 19.90
N ASP A 313 14.57 -3.52 19.53
CA ASP A 313 14.67 -4.67 20.43
C ASP A 313 16.10 -5.20 20.43
N THR A 314 16.59 -5.65 21.59
CA THR A 314 17.93 -6.23 21.73
C THR A 314 17.84 -7.63 22.30
N GLN A 315 18.63 -8.57 21.77
CA GLN A 315 18.68 -9.95 22.27
C GLN A 315 20.09 -10.51 22.30
N VAL A 316 20.31 -11.49 23.17
CA VAL A 316 21.57 -12.26 23.28
C VAL A 316 21.21 -13.73 23.19
N GLN A 317 21.86 -14.46 22.28
CA GLN A 317 21.72 -15.91 22.13
C GLN A 317 23.06 -16.58 22.37
N LEU A 318 23.10 -17.40 23.41
CA LEU A 318 24.24 -18.24 23.74
C LEU A 318 24.15 -19.59 23.02
N TYR A 319 25.30 -20.22 22.82
CA TYR A 319 25.45 -21.51 22.14
C TYR A 319 24.79 -21.55 20.74
N ALA A 320 24.85 -20.42 20.03
CA ALA A 320 24.35 -20.29 18.68
C ALA A 320 25.30 -21.02 17.71
N GLN A 321 24.93 -22.22 17.29
CA GLN A 321 25.67 -22.94 16.25
C GLN A 321 25.29 -22.39 14.87
N THR A 322 26.29 -22.19 14.02
CA THR A 322 26.10 -21.78 12.63
C THR A 322 25.70 -22.98 11.78
N GLY A 323 24.90 -22.75 10.74
CA GLY A 323 24.52 -23.81 9.79
C GLY A 323 25.67 -24.29 8.88
N VAL A 324 26.82 -23.61 8.92
CA VAL A 324 27.97 -23.81 8.04
C VAL A 324 29.23 -23.97 8.87
N THR A 325 30.11 -24.88 8.44
CA THR A 325 31.42 -25.17 9.06
C THR A 325 32.55 -24.76 8.12
N GLY A 326 33.49 -23.94 8.59
CA GLY A 326 34.71 -23.56 7.86
C GLY A 326 35.13 -22.11 8.13
N ASP A 327 36.42 -21.82 7.98
CA ASP A 327 36.98 -20.48 8.28
C ASP A 327 36.61 -19.44 7.22
N VAL A 328 36.36 -19.86 5.97
CA VAL A 328 35.98 -18.99 4.86
C VAL A 328 34.58 -19.34 4.35
N LEU A 329 33.66 -18.39 4.46
CA LEU A 329 32.27 -18.49 4.00
C LEU A 329 32.18 -18.09 2.52
N ARG A 330 31.67 -19.00 1.70
CA ARG A 330 31.37 -18.71 0.29
C ARG A 330 30.08 -17.92 0.15
N LYS A 331 29.90 -17.23 -0.98
CA LYS A 331 28.72 -16.41 -1.25
C LYS A 331 27.41 -17.22 -1.20
N GLU A 332 27.43 -18.47 -1.68
CA GLU A 332 26.31 -19.40 -1.64
C GLU A 332 25.91 -19.83 -0.22
N ASP A 333 26.86 -19.80 0.73
CA ASP A 333 26.66 -20.27 2.10
C ASP A 333 26.18 -19.15 3.05
N LEU A 334 26.19 -17.89 2.61
CA LEU A 334 25.83 -16.72 3.43
C LEU A 334 24.39 -16.73 3.95
N SER A 335 23.44 -17.22 3.14
CA SER A 335 22.06 -17.40 3.60
C SER A 335 21.92 -18.64 4.50
N GLY A 336 22.75 -19.66 4.28
CA GLY A 336 22.78 -20.89 5.08
C GLY A 336 23.47 -20.72 6.44
N PHE A 337 24.25 -19.65 6.61
CA PHE A 337 24.84 -19.26 7.89
C PHE A 337 23.79 -19.07 8.98
N ILE A 338 22.63 -18.50 8.60
CA ILE A 338 21.53 -18.26 9.52
C ILE A 338 20.80 -19.57 9.80
N ASN A 339 20.93 -20.07 11.03
CA ASN A 339 20.19 -21.22 11.47
C ASN A 339 18.77 -20.85 11.90
N HIS A 340 17.85 -20.73 10.94
CA HIS A 340 16.44 -20.41 11.20
C HIS A 340 15.72 -21.44 12.10
N ALA A 341 16.25 -22.65 12.27
CA ALA A 341 15.63 -23.68 13.09
C ALA A 341 15.94 -23.51 14.59
N GLU A 342 17.12 -22.95 14.91
CA GLU A 342 17.61 -22.86 16.28
C GLU A 342 17.63 -21.44 16.84
N TRP A 343 17.71 -20.42 15.98
CA TRP A 343 17.79 -19.02 16.43
C TRP A 343 16.38 -18.44 16.62
N PRO A 344 15.98 -18.07 17.86
CA PRO A 344 14.67 -17.50 18.14
C PRO A 344 14.65 -16.03 17.75
N LEU A 345 14.54 -15.74 16.45
CA LEU A 345 14.42 -14.36 15.97
C LEU A 345 13.08 -13.77 16.44
N SER A 346 13.11 -12.56 17.01
CA SER A 346 11.90 -11.89 17.50
C SER A 346 10.91 -11.70 16.34
N PRO A 347 9.67 -12.22 16.43
CA PRO A 347 8.69 -12.05 15.37
C PRO A 347 8.26 -10.58 15.25
N SER A 348 7.79 -10.19 14.07
CA SER A 348 7.22 -8.86 13.83
C SER A 348 6.11 -8.54 14.84
N ILE A 349 6.31 -7.51 15.66
CA ILE A 349 5.30 -7.00 16.58
C ILE A 349 4.33 -6.12 15.77
N GLY A 350 3.02 -6.28 15.96
CA GLY A 350 2.03 -5.35 15.37
C GLY A 350 1.91 -5.35 13.84
N GLY A 351 2.51 -6.29 13.13
CA GLY A 351 2.43 -6.39 11.65
C GLY A 351 3.42 -5.49 10.88
N ALA A 352 4.30 -4.77 11.57
CA ALA A 352 5.34 -3.98 10.93
C ALA A 352 6.56 -4.84 10.54
N PRO A 353 7.25 -4.53 9.44
CA PRO A 353 8.41 -5.30 8.98
C PRO A 353 9.59 -5.20 9.96
N THR A 354 10.22 -6.35 10.22
CA THR A 354 11.40 -6.46 11.10
C THR A 354 12.69 -6.51 10.29
N LEU A 355 13.68 -5.74 10.72
CA LEU A 355 15.05 -5.72 10.22
C LEU A 355 15.98 -6.30 11.29
N ASN A 356 16.73 -7.33 10.92
CA ASN A 356 17.57 -8.08 11.85
C ASN A 356 19.05 -7.67 11.69
N PHE A 357 19.68 -7.22 12.77
CA PHE A 357 21.10 -6.90 12.82
C PHE A 357 21.81 -7.83 13.77
N ILE A 358 22.64 -8.73 13.24
CA ILE A 358 23.29 -9.78 14.01
C ILE A 358 24.79 -9.51 14.09
N ILE A 359 25.32 -9.53 15.31
CA ILE A 359 26.74 -9.67 15.57
C ILE A 359 26.99 -11.12 15.99
N TYR A 360 27.76 -11.84 15.19
CA TYR A 360 28.20 -13.18 15.51
C TYR A 360 29.65 -13.17 15.98
N ILE A 361 29.93 -13.82 17.11
CA ILE A 361 31.28 -13.90 17.65
C ILE A 361 32.03 -15.07 17.01
N GLY A 362 33.09 -14.75 16.27
CA GLY A 362 33.96 -15.73 15.66
C GLY A 362 35.03 -15.11 14.76
N ASP A 363 35.87 -15.98 14.22
CA ASP A 363 37.04 -15.61 13.39
C ASP A 363 36.83 -15.94 11.89
N MET A 364 35.60 -16.25 11.50
CA MET A 364 35.27 -16.61 10.12
C MET A 364 35.26 -15.38 9.22
N GLU A 365 35.67 -15.53 7.97
CA GLU A 365 35.69 -14.46 6.97
C GLU A 365 34.87 -14.83 5.74
N VAL A 366 34.26 -13.84 5.08
CA VAL A 366 33.59 -14.06 3.79
C VAL A 366 34.62 -14.07 2.67
N GLU A 367 34.38 -14.88 1.64
CA GLU A 367 35.14 -14.88 0.39
C GLU A 367 35.31 -13.43 -0.14
N GLY A 368 36.55 -12.95 -0.18
CA GLY A 368 36.87 -11.54 -0.46
C GLY A 368 37.32 -10.74 0.77
N GLY A 369 37.51 -11.38 1.93
CA GLY A 369 38.08 -10.77 3.15
C GLY A 369 37.13 -9.84 3.89
N SER A 370 35.85 -9.83 3.52
CA SER A 370 34.84 -9.02 4.21
C SER A 370 34.30 -9.76 5.44
N LYS A 371 34.06 -9.03 6.53
CA LYS A 371 33.50 -9.58 7.77
C LYS A 371 32.01 -9.28 7.97
N SER A 372 31.38 -8.66 6.98
CA SER A 372 29.97 -8.30 7.03
C SER A 372 29.30 -8.51 5.68
N TRP A 373 28.01 -8.82 5.72
CA TRP A 373 27.18 -8.89 4.53
C TRP A 373 25.74 -8.48 4.85
N LEU A 374 25.02 -8.10 3.80
CA LEU A 374 23.60 -7.78 3.88
C LEU A 374 22.78 -8.89 3.23
N ILE A 375 21.69 -9.29 3.89
CA ILE A 375 20.66 -10.14 3.33
C ILE A 375 19.47 -9.27 2.89
N PRO A 376 19.11 -9.28 1.58
CA PRO A 376 17.98 -8.55 1.01
C PRO A 376 16.69 -8.71 1.81
N GLN A 377 15.96 -7.61 2.03
CA GLN A 377 14.65 -7.61 2.69
C GLN A 377 14.64 -8.35 4.05
N TRP A 378 15.77 -8.41 4.75
CA TRP A 378 15.86 -9.10 6.02
C TRP A 378 16.74 -8.37 7.03
N GLY A 379 17.98 -8.01 6.66
CA GLY A 379 18.93 -7.55 7.69
C GLY A 379 20.40 -7.62 7.30
N GLY A 380 21.27 -7.39 8.29
CA GLY A 380 22.72 -7.44 8.15
C GLY A 380 23.37 -8.33 9.19
N VAL A 381 24.45 -9.01 8.79
CA VAL A 381 25.23 -9.89 9.68
C VAL A 381 26.68 -9.40 9.68
N ILE A 382 27.29 -9.35 10.86
CA ILE A 382 28.69 -8.98 11.08
C ILE A 382 29.34 -10.07 11.92
N ILE A 383 30.53 -10.50 11.51
CA ILE A 383 31.36 -11.42 12.26
C ILE A 383 32.50 -10.61 12.88
N GLN A 384 32.65 -10.69 14.20
CA GLN A 384 33.76 -10.05 14.88
C GLN A 384 34.25 -10.91 16.06
N PRO A 385 35.56 -10.93 16.34
CA PRO A 385 36.13 -11.76 17.39
C PRO A 385 35.77 -11.27 18.80
N ASN A 386 35.57 -9.95 18.96
CA ASN A 386 35.39 -9.30 20.24
C ASN A 386 34.31 -8.22 20.15
N ILE A 387 33.69 -7.89 21.29
CA ILE A 387 32.63 -6.90 21.48
C ILE A 387 33.07 -5.65 22.25
N ASP A 388 34.36 -5.49 22.55
CA ASP A 388 34.89 -4.33 23.28
C ASP A 388 34.59 -3.00 22.58
N ASP A 389 34.65 -2.98 21.24
CA ASP A 389 34.29 -1.82 20.43
C ASP A 389 33.14 -2.17 19.47
N LEU A 390 31.96 -1.62 19.74
CA LEU A 390 30.77 -1.78 18.90
C LEU A 390 30.66 -0.72 17.81
N ARG A 391 31.52 0.31 17.80
CA ARG A 391 31.46 1.41 16.83
C ARG A 391 31.55 0.92 15.37
N PRO A 392 32.49 0.05 14.98
CA PRO A 392 32.57 -0.43 13.60
C PRO A 392 31.32 -1.20 13.17
N ALA A 393 30.75 -1.98 14.10
CA ALA A 393 29.52 -2.73 13.86
C ALA A 393 28.32 -1.79 13.65
N MET A 394 28.16 -0.77 14.50
CA MET A 394 27.08 0.22 14.36
C MET A 394 27.19 1.02 13.06
N LEU A 395 28.39 1.44 12.68
CA LEU A 395 28.60 2.13 11.40
C LEU A 395 28.26 1.23 10.20
N THR A 396 28.61 -0.06 10.26
CA THR A 396 28.23 -1.01 9.21
C THR A 396 26.71 -1.27 9.20
N PHE A 397 26.06 -1.37 10.36
CA PHE A 397 24.61 -1.47 10.42
C PHE A 397 23.89 -0.22 9.92
N SER A 398 24.48 0.96 10.09
CA SER A 398 23.93 2.21 9.53
C SER A 398 23.89 2.18 7.99
N THR A 399 24.94 1.67 7.33
CA THR A 399 24.99 1.56 5.87
C THR A 399 24.06 0.45 5.37
N HIS A 400 23.98 -0.67 6.11
CA HIS A 400 23.02 -1.74 5.86
C HIS A 400 21.57 -1.25 5.97
N LEU A 401 21.24 -0.47 7.00
CA LEU A 401 19.93 0.13 7.20
C LEU A 401 19.57 1.05 6.03
N LEU A 402 20.47 1.96 5.64
CA LEU A 402 20.28 2.85 4.49
C LEU A 402 19.99 2.06 3.21
N ALA A 403 20.73 0.98 2.97
CA ALA A 403 20.52 0.11 1.80
C ALA A 403 19.19 -0.66 1.86
N LEU A 404 18.77 -1.13 3.04
CA LEU A 404 17.50 -1.86 3.23
C LEU A 404 16.28 -0.95 3.10
N ILE A 405 16.37 0.31 3.55
CA ILE A 405 15.31 1.31 3.34
C ILE A 405 15.36 1.85 1.89
N GLY A 406 16.42 1.54 1.13
CA GLY A 406 16.53 1.90 -0.28
C GLY A 406 16.95 3.36 -0.52
N ALA A 407 17.71 3.94 0.41
CA ALA A 407 18.29 5.27 0.26
C ALA A 407 19.35 5.29 -0.87
N PRO A 408 19.55 6.44 -1.56
CA PRO A 408 20.63 6.59 -2.54
C PRO A 408 22.00 6.43 -1.90
N GLU A 409 22.98 6.00 -2.70
CA GLU A 409 24.34 5.69 -2.21
C GLU A 409 25.32 6.84 -2.40
N SER A 410 25.08 7.75 -3.35
CA SER A 410 26.03 8.79 -3.76
C SER A 410 25.90 10.12 -3.02
N LEU A 411 24.77 10.36 -2.34
CA LEU A 411 24.41 11.67 -1.80
C LEU A 411 24.78 11.86 -0.33
N THR A 412 24.72 13.11 0.15
CA THR A 412 24.79 13.42 1.59
C THR A 412 23.51 13.00 2.30
N LEU A 413 23.57 12.75 3.60
CA LEU A 413 22.44 12.21 4.35
C LEU A 413 21.15 13.07 4.23
N PRO A 414 21.18 14.41 4.35
CA PRO A 414 19.98 15.23 4.15
C PRO A 414 19.37 15.08 2.75
N LEU A 415 20.21 15.01 1.71
CA LEU A 415 19.76 14.81 0.33
C LEU A 415 19.20 13.40 0.12
N ARG A 416 19.79 12.38 0.74
CA ARG A 416 19.24 11.00 0.73
C ARG A 416 17.85 10.96 1.33
N LEU A 417 17.65 11.59 2.49
CA LEU A 417 16.37 11.61 3.18
C LEU A 417 15.30 12.34 2.36
N SER A 418 15.63 13.53 1.82
CA SER A 418 14.68 14.28 0.99
C SER A 418 14.31 13.52 -0.30
N THR A 419 15.29 12.89 -0.96
CA THR A 419 15.07 12.01 -2.11
C THR A 419 14.11 10.88 -1.75
N LEU A 420 14.34 10.26 -0.59
CA LEU A 420 13.54 9.14 -0.12
C LEU A 420 12.10 9.58 0.18
N THR A 421 11.88 10.72 0.84
CA THR A 421 10.55 11.30 1.05
C THR A 421 9.76 11.41 -0.26
N ARG A 422 10.39 11.96 -1.31
CA ARG A 422 9.77 12.13 -2.63
C ARG A 422 9.48 10.80 -3.31
N VAL A 423 10.46 9.90 -3.39
CA VAL A 423 10.30 8.57 -4.00
C VAL A 423 9.21 7.76 -3.26
N ARG A 424 9.14 7.85 -1.93
CA ARG A 424 8.12 7.15 -1.13
C ARG A 424 6.73 7.77 -1.30
N SER A 425 6.61 9.09 -1.33
CA SER A 425 5.34 9.76 -1.58
C SER A 425 4.75 9.37 -2.95
N ALA A 426 5.60 9.34 -3.98
CA ALA A 426 5.25 8.89 -5.32
C ALA A 426 4.80 7.42 -5.34
N GLY A 427 5.58 6.55 -4.71
CA GLY A 427 5.28 5.12 -4.65
C GLY A 427 3.96 4.82 -3.94
N LEU A 428 3.68 5.50 -2.83
CA LEU A 428 2.43 5.36 -2.09
C LEU A 428 1.23 5.89 -2.89
N LEU A 429 1.39 7.05 -3.54
CA LEU A 429 0.35 7.62 -4.41
C LEU A 429 -0.03 6.66 -5.55
N LEU A 430 0.97 6.09 -6.23
CA LEU A 430 0.72 5.13 -7.31
C LEU A 430 0.12 3.81 -6.80
N LYS A 431 0.57 3.33 -5.64
CA LYS A 431 0.02 2.13 -4.99
C LYS A 431 -1.45 2.34 -4.64
N ALA A 432 -1.79 3.43 -3.94
CA ALA A 432 -3.16 3.77 -3.57
C ALA A 432 -4.07 3.91 -4.80
N SER A 433 -3.60 4.60 -5.85
CA SER A 433 -4.32 4.77 -7.12
C SER A 433 -4.59 3.42 -7.81
N SER A 434 -3.58 2.54 -7.85
CA SER A 434 -3.72 1.19 -8.42
C SER A 434 -4.69 0.31 -7.63
N THR A 435 -4.66 0.40 -6.29
CA THR A 435 -5.61 -0.29 -5.40
C THR A 435 -7.05 0.18 -5.66
N LEU A 436 -7.29 1.50 -5.79
CA LEU A 436 -8.60 2.03 -6.17
C LEU A 436 -9.07 1.53 -7.53
N GLY A 437 -8.20 1.50 -8.54
CA GLY A 437 -8.54 0.94 -9.85
C GLY A 437 -8.91 -0.53 -9.79
N SER A 438 -8.18 -1.31 -8.97
CA SER A 438 -8.48 -2.73 -8.75
C SER A 438 -9.84 -2.92 -8.07
N LEU A 439 -10.16 -2.09 -7.07
CA LEU A 439 -11.47 -2.05 -6.43
C LEU A 439 -12.58 -1.70 -7.44
N ALA A 440 -12.39 -0.68 -8.26
CA ALA A 440 -13.35 -0.29 -9.29
C ALA A 440 -13.61 -1.44 -10.27
N ARG A 441 -12.57 -2.12 -10.77
CA ARG A 441 -12.71 -3.26 -11.69
C ARG A 441 -13.45 -4.43 -11.03
N LEU A 442 -13.18 -4.69 -9.75
CA LEU A 442 -13.86 -5.72 -8.98
C LEU A 442 -15.35 -5.42 -8.79
N THR A 443 -15.71 -4.17 -8.48
CA THR A 443 -17.11 -3.75 -8.30
C THR A 443 -17.92 -3.80 -9.59
N LEU A 444 -17.27 -3.58 -10.75
CA LEU A 444 -17.88 -3.77 -12.07
C LEU A 444 -18.06 -5.25 -12.42
N ALA A 445 -17.05 -6.08 -12.12
CA ALA A 445 -17.07 -7.50 -12.43
C ALA A 445 -18.09 -8.30 -11.59
N LEU A 446 -18.34 -7.86 -10.35
CA LEU A 446 -19.23 -8.55 -9.41
C LEU A 446 -20.40 -7.63 -8.99
N PRO A 447 -21.47 -7.52 -9.81
CA PRO A 447 -22.58 -6.61 -9.53
C PRO A 447 -23.45 -7.04 -8.34
N SER A 448 -23.36 -8.30 -7.91
CA SER A 448 -24.18 -8.88 -6.83
C SER A 448 -23.51 -8.85 -5.45
N ILE A 449 -22.38 -8.14 -5.26
CA ILE A 449 -21.74 -8.01 -3.94
C ILE A 449 -22.38 -6.87 -3.14
N SER A 450 -22.41 -7.03 -1.82
CA SER A 450 -22.66 -5.91 -0.91
C SER A 450 -21.45 -4.98 -0.89
N ILE A 451 -21.71 -3.68 -0.92
CA ILE A 451 -20.69 -2.64 -0.71
C ILE A 451 -21.14 -1.86 0.53
N PRO A 452 -20.49 -2.04 1.69
CA PRO A 452 -20.84 -1.33 2.91
C PRO A 452 -20.43 0.15 2.82
N ARG A 453 -20.96 0.97 3.74
CA ARG A 453 -20.67 2.42 3.78
C ARG A 453 -19.21 2.72 4.06
N SER A 454 -18.57 1.93 4.90
CA SER A 454 -17.14 1.99 5.23
C SER A 454 -16.22 1.86 4.01
N VAL A 455 -16.58 1.03 3.01
CA VAL A 455 -15.84 1.00 1.73
C VAL A 455 -15.99 2.33 0.99
N ALA A 456 -17.21 2.90 0.95
CA ALA A 456 -17.45 4.18 0.30
C ALA A 456 -16.74 5.34 1.02
N ASP A 457 -16.77 5.36 2.36
CA ASP A 457 -16.07 6.33 3.19
C ASP A 457 -14.55 6.21 2.99
N GLY A 458 -14.03 4.98 2.93
CA GLY A 458 -12.63 4.70 2.60
C GLY A 458 -12.23 5.21 1.22
N VAL A 459 -13.04 4.94 0.19
CA VAL A 459 -12.80 5.46 -1.17
C VAL A 459 -12.81 6.99 -1.20
N SER A 460 -13.78 7.63 -0.53
CA SER A 460 -13.84 9.10 -0.48
C SER A 460 -12.64 9.72 0.22
N THR A 461 -12.18 9.10 1.32
CA THR A 461 -11.00 9.50 2.08
C THR A 461 -9.74 9.34 1.24
N THR A 462 -9.60 8.21 0.53
CA THR A 462 -8.48 7.98 -0.39
C THR A 462 -8.44 9.03 -1.47
N LEU A 463 -9.57 9.34 -2.13
CA LEU A 463 -9.61 10.34 -3.21
C LEU A 463 -9.21 11.74 -2.73
N ALA A 464 -9.73 12.18 -1.59
CA ALA A 464 -9.38 13.48 -1.01
C ALA A 464 -7.88 13.59 -0.69
N HIS A 465 -7.32 12.54 -0.08
CA HIS A 465 -5.89 12.52 0.25
C HIS A 465 -4.99 12.28 -0.95
N LEU A 466 -5.44 11.58 -1.99
CA LEU A 466 -4.72 11.46 -3.25
C LEU A 466 -4.57 12.82 -3.94
N GLU A 467 -5.63 13.63 -3.96
CA GLU A 467 -5.60 14.98 -4.52
C GLU A 467 -4.63 15.89 -3.75
N ALA A 468 -4.71 15.88 -2.42
CA ALA A 468 -3.78 16.63 -1.57
C ALA A 468 -2.33 16.14 -1.69
N ALA A 469 -2.11 14.83 -1.78
CA ALA A 469 -0.79 14.25 -2.00
C ALA A 469 -0.21 14.65 -3.36
N CYS A 470 -1.04 14.65 -4.42
CA CYS A 470 -0.62 15.06 -5.76
C CYS A 470 -0.16 16.54 -5.79
N GLY A 471 -0.84 17.43 -5.07
CA GLY A 471 -0.41 18.82 -4.93
C GLY A 471 0.89 19.01 -4.14
N GLY A 472 1.27 18.04 -3.29
CA GLY A 472 2.38 18.13 -2.33
C GLY A 472 3.51 17.10 -2.48
N LEU A 473 3.63 16.42 -3.62
CA LEU A 473 4.58 15.31 -3.91
C LEU A 473 6.07 15.59 -3.61
N GLY A 474 6.44 16.86 -3.39
CA GLY A 474 7.81 17.29 -3.12
C GLY A 474 8.25 17.25 -1.66
N GLY A 475 7.32 17.17 -0.69
CA GLY A 475 7.61 17.39 0.73
C GLY A 475 6.93 16.42 1.70
N VAL A 476 7.17 16.64 2.99
CA VAL A 476 6.69 15.76 4.08
C VAL A 476 5.16 15.73 4.16
N ALA A 477 4.48 16.84 3.86
CA ALA A 477 3.01 16.91 3.85
C ALA A 477 2.40 15.98 2.77
N GLY A 478 3.00 15.94 1.57
CA GLY A 478 2.56 15.03 0.52
C GLY A 478 2.78 13.56 0.90
N LEU A 479 3.87 13.26 1.59
CA LEU A 479 4.11 11.92 2.12
C LEU A 479 3.04 11.50 3.14
N GLU A 480 2.64 12.39 4.06
CA GLU A 480 1.59 12.07 5.04
C GLU A 480 0.24 11.83 4.38
N HIS A 481 -0.17 12.67 3.43
CA HIS A 481 -1.41 12.44 2.68
C HIS A 481 -1.35 11.16 1.86
N ALA A 482 -0.21 10.84 1.23
CA ALA A 482 -0.05 9.60 0.49
C ALA A 482 -0.16 8.36 1.39
N ARG A 483 0.33 8.41 2.64
CA ARG A 483 0.17 7.34 3.63
C ARG A 483 -1.30 7.11 3.97
N VAL A 484 -2.03 8.17 4.30
CA VAL A 484 -3.44 8.06 4.67
C VAL A 484 -4.27 7.55 3.50
N ALA A 485 -3.98 8.00 2.28
CA ALA A 485 -4.64 7.52 1.08
C ALA A 485 -4.45 6.02 0.87
N GLU A 486 -3.21 5.54 1.01
CA GLU A 486 -2.86 4.14 0.84
C GLU A 486 -3.49 3.24 1.89
N GLU A 487 -3.44 3.64 3.17
CA GLU A 487 -4.05 2.90 4.26
C GLU A 487 -5.58 2.81 4.11
N ALA A 488 -6.23 3.93 3.75
CA ALA A 488 -7.67 3.96 3.48
C ALA A 488 -8.05 3.10 2.27
N ALA A 489 -7.22 3.09 1.22
CA ALA A 489 -7.46 2.30 0.01
C ALA A 489 -7.33 0.80 0.29
N GLU A 490 -6.29 0.39 1.02
CA GLU A 490 -6.11 -1.01 1.43
C GLU A 490 -7.25 -1.45 2.37
N ARG A 491 -7.63 -0.61 3.34
CA ARG A 491 -8.75 -0.89 4.24
C ARG A 491 -10.06 -1.09 3.48
N ALA A 492 -10.37 -0.22 2.51
CA ALA A 492 -11.56 -0.34 1.68
C ALA A 492 -11.53 -1.57 0.76
N PHE A 493 -10.35 -1.96 0.26
CA PHE A 493 -10.20 -3.12 -0.62
C PHE A 493 -10.30 -4.45 0.16
N PHE A 494 -9.75 -4.51 1.38
CA PHE A 494 -9.71 -5.72 2.21
C PHE A 494 -10.80 -5.80 3.28
N GLU A 495 -11.77 -4.89 3.22
CA GLU A 495 -12.90 -4.92 4.13
C GLU A 495 -13.65 -6.26 4.03
N LYS A 496 -13.80 -6.95 5.16
CA LYS A 496 -14.21 -8.38 5.30
C LYS A 496 -13.08 -9.42 5.22
N SER A 497 -11.86 -9.04 5.62
CA SER A 497 -10.84 -9.93 6.21
C SER A 497 -10.56 -9.64 7.69
N THR A 498 -11.14 -8.56 8.24
CA THR A 498 -10.88 -8.04 9.57
C THR A 498 -11.67 -8.75 10.67
N ASN A 499 -11.33 -10.02 10.91
CA ASN A 499 -11.56 -10.66 12.21
C ASN A 499 -10.25 -10.78 13.02
N ASN A 500 -9.23 -9.95 12.73
CA ASN A 500 -7.93 -10.02 13.41
C ASN A 500 -7.11 -8.71 13.39
N HIS A 501 -7.74 -7.54 13.52
CA HIS A 501 -7.03 -6.35 13.98
C HIS A 501 -7.87 -5.63 15.05
N PRO A 502 -7.30 -5.29 16.22
CA PRO A 502 -8.01 -4.56 17.24
C PRO A 502 -8.26 -3.13 16.75
N ASN A 503 -9.51 -2.70 16.83
CA ASN A 503 -9.92 -1.31 16.70
C ASN A 503 -9.09 -0.44 17.65
N PHE A 504 -8.13 0.32 17.10
CA PHE A 504 -7.77 1.60 17.67
C PHE A 504 -8.69 2.63 17.06
N ASP A 505 -9.79 2.90 17.77
CA ASP A 505 -10.45 4.21 17.87
C ASP A 505 -11.84 4.01 18.50
N LEU A 506 -11.87 4.12 19.82
CA LEU A 506 -13.07 4.45 20.58
C LEU A 506 -12.70 5.57 21.57
N PRO A 507 -13.55 6.60 21.75
CA PRO A 507 -13.28 7.65 22.71
C PRO A 507 -13.38 7.07 24.12
N ILE A 508 -12.34 7.28 24.93
CA ILE A 508 -12.27 6.86 26.32
C ILE A 508 -13.33 7.65 27.11
N HIS A 509 -14.44 6.99 27.44
CA HIS A 509 -15.28 7.38 28.57
C HIS A 509 -14.54 7.00 29.86
N HIS A 510 -14.00 7.99 30.56
CA HIS A 510 -13.44 7.79 31.89
C HIS A 510 -14.52 7.35 32.88
N GLN A 511 -14.35 6.17 33.44
CA GLN A 511 -15.04 5.72 34.65
C GLN A 511 -14.02 5.77 35.81
N PRO A 512 -14.36 6.36 36.96
CA PRO A 512 -13.37 6.67 37.99
C PRO A 512 -13.01 5.42 38.83
N LEU A 513 -11.71 5.25 39.09
CA LEU A 513 -11.15 4.26 40.01
C LEU A 513 -11.41 4.66 41.49
N PRO A 514 -11.51 3.71 42.44
CA PRO A 514 -11.73 4.00 43.85
C PRO A 514 -10.45 4.50 44.54
N PRO A 515 -10.57 5.24 45.66
CA PRO A 515 -9.44 5.95 46.27
C PRO A 515 -8.53 5.03 47.09
N GLN A 516 -7.22 5.19 46.92
CA GLN A 516 -6.19 4.68 47.83
C GLN A 516 -5.84 5.75 48.89
N PRO A 517 -5.41 5.37 50.11
CA PRO A 517 -5.31 6.26 51.26
C PRO A 517 -4.05 7.15 51.23
N GLN A 518 -4.19 8.42 51.62
CA GLN A 518 -3.08 9.37 51.78
C GLN A 518 -2.45 9.30 53.19
N PRO A 519 -1.13 9.52 53.32
CA PRO A 519 -0.45 9.68 54.61
C PRO A 519 -0.71 11.06 55.26
N PRO A 520 -0.52 11.18 56.59
CA PRO A 520 -1.03 12.33 57.37
C PRO A 520 -0.23 13.61 57.17
N ARG A 521 -0.96 14.74 57.16
CA ARG A 521 -0.45 16.11 57.00
C ARG A 521 -0.21 16.76 58.39
N PRO A 522 0.88 17.55 58.59
CA PRO A 522 1.16 18.23 59.86
C PRO A 522 0.26 19.46 60.12
N PRO A 523 0.16 19.94 61.37
CA PRO A 523 -0.83 20.95 61.78
C PRO A 523 -0.44 22.39 61.40
N PRO A 524 -1.41 23.32 61.29
CA PRO A 524 -1.17 24.68 60.82
C PRO A 524 -0.82 25.65 61.96
N PRO A 525 -0.07 26.74 61.68
CA PRO A 525 -0.02 27.88 62.56
C PRO A 525 -1.05 28.97 62.19
N THR A 526 -1.64 29.44 63.28
CA THR A 526 -2.31 30.69 63.65
C THR A 526 -2.37 31.87 62.67
N THR A 527 -3.57 32.45 62.68
CA THR A 527 -4.09 33.68 62.05
C THR A 527 -3.30 34.97 62.33
N THR A 528 -3.29 35.87 61.34
CA THR A 528 -3.45 37.31 61.58
C THR A 528 -4.23 37.96 60.44
N ARG A 529 -5.37 38.57 60.77
CA ARG A 529 -6.23 39.37 59.88
C ARG A 529 -5.76 40.82 59.87
N LEU A 530 -5.89 41.49 58.72
CA LEU A 530 -6.25 42.91 58.68
C LEU A 530 -7.27 43.16 57.56
N ASN A 531 -8.30 43.93 57.91
CA ASN A 531 -9.51 44.25 57.16
C ASN A 531 -9.28 45.35 56.11
N CYS A 532 -10.13 45.41 55.08
CA CYS A 532 -10.78 46.66 54.64
C CYS A 532 -12.11 46.39 53.89
N ALA A 533 -13.05 47.30 54.10
CA ALA A 533 -14.49 47.26 53.85
C ALA A 533 -14.93 47.42 52.37
N ALA A 534 -16.00 46.74 51.93
CA ALA A 534 -17.36 47.23 51.58
C ALA A 534 -17.41 48.33 50.47
N THR A 535 -18.27 48.26 49.45
CA THR A 535 -19.66 48.79 49.48
C THR A 535 -20.45 48.45 48.18
N TYR A 536 -21.59 47.75 48.33
CA TYR A 536 -22.93 47.77 47.64
C TYR A 536 -23.15 47.64 46.10
N GLY A 537 -24.16 46.81 45.74
CA GLY A 537 -24.73 46.54 44.39
C GLY A 537 -25.84 47.54 43.93
N PRO A 538 -26.93 47.16 43.18
CA PRO A 538 -27.53 45.82 43.00
C PRO A 538 -28.14 45.45 41.59
N LEU A 539 -28.63 44.20 41.58
CA LEU A 539 -29.53 43.39 40.71
C LEU A 539 -30.62 44.06 39.84
N LEU A 540 -31.04 43.37 38.75
CA LEU A 540 -32.45 42.95 38.48
C LEU A 540 -32.67 42.00 37.25
N ARG A 541 -33.24 40.82 37.55
CA ARG A 541 -34.33 40.04 36.92
C ARG A 541 -34.57 39.92 35.38
N LEU A 542 -34.55 38.65 34.94
CA LEU A 542 -35.42 37.89 33.99
C LEU A 542 -36.90 38.35 33.89
N PRO A 543 -37.67 38.08 32.78
CA PRO A 543 -38.07 36.71 32.45
C PRO A 543 -38.37 36.33 30.97
N TYR A 544 -38.63 35.02 30.87
CA TYR A 544 -38.99 34.13 29.78
C TYR A 544 -40.53 34.13 29.54
N ILE A 545 -41.05 34.25 28.31
CA ILE A 545 -42.43 33.84 27.95
C ILE A 545 -42.51 33.25 26.53
N LYS A 546 -43.30 32.17 26.47
CA LYS A 546 -43.66 31.26 25.38
C LYS A 546 -44.83 31.79 24.52
N LEU A 547 -45.04 31.15 23.35
CA LEU A 547 -46.32 30.73 22.75
C LEU A 547 -46.87 31.48 21.51
N LYS A 548 -47.16 30.69 20.46
CA LYS A 548 -48.47 30.48 19.75
C LYS A 548 -48.48 30.57 18.20
N MET A 549 -49.24 29.63 17.64
CA MET A 549 -49.45 29.23 16.23
C MET A 549 -50.46 30.10 15.44
N LEU A 550 -50.25 30.14 14.10
CA LEU A 550 -51.21 30.07 12.93
C LEU A 550 -52.36 31.12 12.81
N PRO A 551 -53.11 31.23 11.67
CA PRO A 551 -52.92 30.83 10.24
C PRO A 551 -53.46 31.88 9.19
N ARG A 552 -53.48 31.47 7.88
CA ARG A 552 -54.32 31.87 6.70
C ARG A 552 -53.61 32.73 5.63
N LEU A 553 -53.85 32.63 4.32
CA LEU A 553 -54.56 31.74 3.37
C LEU A 553 -54.25 32.30 1.94
N LEU A 554 -54.08 31.41 0.94
CA LEU A 554 -54.40 31.55 -0.51
C LEU A 554 -53.68 32.68 -1.30
N LEU A 555 -53.28 32.56 -2.58
CA LEU A 555 -54.05 32.13 -3.75
C LEU A 555 -53.16 31.97 -5.03
N SER A 556 -53.56 31.07 -5.94
CA SER A 556 -53.46 31.12 -7.43
C SER A 556 -52.13 31.12 -8.22
N ALA A 557 -51.85 29.94 -8.80
CA ALA A 557 -51.76 29.62 -10.25
C ALA A 557 -51.52 30.72 -11.32
N ARG A 558 -50.52 30.47 -12.19
CA ARG A 558 -50.45 30.53 -13.68
C ARG A 558 -48.95 30.47 -14.03
N GLY A 559 -48.42 29.71 -14.98
CA GLY A 559 -48.98 29.21 -16.23
C GLY A 559 -48.25 29.88 -17.39
N ALA A 560 -47.45 29.09 -18.12
CA ALA A 560 -47.03 29.26 -19.52
C ALA A 560 -45.82 30.18 -19.84
N LEU A 561 -44.77 29.63 -20.45
CA LEU A 561 -44.52 29.59 -21.91
C LEU A 561 -43.03 29.47 -22.25
N ARG A 562 -42.76 28.58 -23.21
CA ARG A 562 -41.53 28.51 -24.02
C ARG A 562 -41.28 29.82 -24.77
N PRO A 563 -40.09 29.99 -25.35
CA PRO A 563 -40.06 29.90 -26.81
C PRO A 563 -38.94 29.02 -27.35
N SER A 564 -39.03 28.85 -28.66
CA SER A 564 -38.45 27.83 -29.52
C SER A 564 -37.56 28.50 -30.57
N LEU A 565 -36.49 27.79 -30.97
CA LEU A 565 -35.78 27.82 -32.26
C LEU A 565 -35.07 29.10 -32.71
N SER A 566 -33.76 28.97 -32.95
CA SER A 566 -33.20 29.29 -34.27
C SER A 566 -31.96 28.48 -34.62
N LYS A 567 -31.93 28.09 -35.90
CA LYS A 567 -30.92 27.34 -36.65
C LYS A 567 -29.69 28.20 -36.96
N CYS A 568 -28.61 27.51 -37.36
CA CYS A 568 -27.62 27.82 -38.40
C CYS A 568 -26.21 27.45 -37.89
N VAL A 569 -25.21 26.97 -38.64
CA VAL A 569 -25.00 26.49 -40.02
C VAL A 569 -23.61 25.80 -39.93
N ALA A 570 -23.41 24.70 -40.66
CA ALA A 570 -22.12 24.03 -40.81
C ALA A 570 -21.10 24.88 -41.58
N PRO A 571 -19.81 24.50 -41.55
CA PRO A 571 -19.05 24.49 -42.79
C PRO A 571 -18.41 23.13 -43.06
N THR A 572 -18.76 22.59 -44.23
CA THR A 572 -18.03 21.57 -44.98
C THR A 572 -16.95 22.22 -45.88
N ARG A 573 -15.98 21.38 -46.31
CA ARG A 573 -14.95 21.53 -47.37
C ARG A 573 -13.55 21.95 -46.89
N ALA A 574 -12.44 21.42 -47.42
CA ALA A 574 -12.23 20.40 -48.45
C ALA A 574 -10.78 19.87 -48.38
N LEU A 575 -10.62 18.72 -49.02
CA LEU A 575 -9.39 18.06 -49.45
C LEU A 575 -8.50 18.95 -50.32
N SER A 576 -7.18 18.74 -50.22
CA SER A 576 -6.27 18.85 -51.36
C SER A 576 -5.13 17.84 -51.23
N SER A 577 -5.18 16.87 -52.13
CA SER A 577 -4.13 15.94 -52.51
C SER A 577 -3.07 16.62 -53.39
N VAL A 578 -1.80 16.32 -53.18
CA VAL A 578 -0.82 16.23 -54.28
C VAL A 578 0.03 14.99 -54.07
N ALA A 579 -0.04 14.12 -55.07
CA ALA A 579 0.79 12.94 -55.27
C ALA A 579 2.06 13.31 -56.06
N LEU A 580 3.15 12.57 -55.84
CA LEU A 580 4.05 11.99 -56.85
C LEU A 580 5.07 11.13 -56.08
N ALA A 581 4.97 9.80 -56.05
CA ALA A 581 5.23 8.80 -57.10
C ALA A 581 6.68 8.27 -57.12
N LYS A 582 6.77 6.94 -56.92
CA LYS A 582 7.67 5.97 -57.58
C LYS A 582 9.16 6.03 -57.16
N THR A 583 9.90 4.93 -56.98
CA THR A 583 9.92 3.61 -57.64
C THR A 583 10.59 2.57 -56.73
N ALA A 584 10.02 1.37 -56.64
CA ALA A 584 10.56 0.08 -57.10
C ALA A 584 11.47 -0.66 -56.09
N ALA A 585 11.00 -1.80 -55.55
CA ALA A 585 11.34 -3.18 -55.98
C ALA A 585 12.46 -3.74 -55.07
N ALA A 586 12.53 -5.01 -54.67
CA ALA A 586 11.74 -6.19 -54.91
C ALA A 586 11.93 -7.17 -53.72
N THR A 587 10.91 -7.99 -53.54
CA THR A 587 10.90 -9.39 -53.09
C THR A 587 12.25 -10.10 -52.99
N THR A 588 12.52 -10.76 -51.86
CA THR A 588 12.87 -12.20 -51.82
C THR A 588 12.89 -12.74 -50.38
N ARG A 589 12.20 -13.86 -50.16
CA ARG A 589 12.42 -14.80 -49.05
C ARG A 589 13.78 -15.51 -49.22
N PRO A 590 14.36 -16.04 -48.13
CA PRO A 590 14.68 -17.47 -48.07
C PRO A 590 14.33 -18.05 -46.67
N VAL A 591 13.69 -19.21 -46.52
CA VAL A 591 14.13 -20.61 -46.70
C VAL A 591 15.40 -20.97 -45.93
N ALA A 592 15.23 -21.93 -45.01
CA ALA A 592 16.22 -22.53 -44.14
C ALA A 592 17.19 -23.47 -44.87
N VAL A 593 18.44 -23.49 -44.42
CA VAL A 593 19.38 -24.61 -44.61
C VAL A 593 20.25 -24.75 -43.34
N MET A 594 20.40 -25.99 -42.88
CA MET A 594 21.26 -26.44 -41.78
C MET A 594 22.75 -26.40 -42.15
N GLY A 595 23.65 -26.19 -41.17
CA GLY A 595 25.07 -26.51 -41.33
C GLY A 595 26.03 -25.91 -40.28
N LEU A 596 26.19 -26.65 -39.18
CA LEU A 596 27.40 -26.94 -38.38
C LEU A 596 28.46 -25.86 -38.01
N ASP A 597 28.70 -25.85 -36.68
CA ASP A 597 29.96 -25.79 -35.94
C ASP A 597 30.60 -24.46 -35.45
N ALA A 598 30.46 -24.30 -34.13
CA ALA A 598 31.51 -24.09 -33.12
C ALA A 598 32.24 -22.73 -33.04
N LYS A 599 31.89 -21.94 -32.01
CA LYS A 599 32.81 -21.57 -30.92
C LYS A 599 32.11 -20.81 -29.77
N LYS A 600 32.05 -21.51 -28.62
CA LYS A 600 32.25 -21.06 -27.23
C LYS A 600 31.42 -19.86 -26.73
N THR A 601 30.20 -20.14 -26.29
CA THR A 601 29.41 -19.27 -25.41
C THR A 601 29.70 -19.62 -23.95
N MET A 602 30.17 -18.64 -23.18
CA MET A 602 30.14 -18.68 -21.71
C MET A 602 28.69 -18.83 -21.26
N ALA A 603 28.39 -19.92 -20.56
CA ALA A 603 27.07 -20.16 -19.99
C ALA A 603 26.87 -19.19 -18.81
N VAL A 604 26.06 -18.15 -19.03
CA VAL A 604 25.41 -17.41 -17.96
C VAL A 604 24.48 -18.40 -17.26
N VAL A 605 24.87 -18.81 -16.06
CA VAL A 605 24.01 -19.59 -15.17
C VAL A 605 22.89 -18.66 -14.71
N THR A 606 21.78 -18.67 -15.45
CA THR A 606 20.51 -18.14 -14.92
C THR A 606 20.10 -19.05 -13.78
N GLU A 607 20.28 -18.56 -12.57
CA GLU A 607 19.77 -19.17 -11.34
C GLU A 607 18.23 -19.19 -11.43
N GLN A 608 17.68 -20.30 -11.92
CA GLN A 608 16.26 -20.56 -11.85
C GLN A 608 15.89 -20.76 -10.38
N VAL A 609 15.37 -19.70 -9.75
CA VAL A 609 14.66 -19.77 -8.48
C VAL A 609 13.59 -20.85 -8.64
N ARG A 610 13.81 -21.99 -7.98
CA ARG A 610 12.92 -23.14 -8.03
C ARG A 610 11.65 -22.73 -7.30
N GLY A 611 10.67 -22.23 -8.05
CA GLY A 611 9.40 -21.78 -7.53
C GLY A 611 8.80 -22.81 -6.58
N MET A 612 8.30 -22.33 -5.44
CA MET A 612 7.62 -23.14 -4.44
C MET A 612 6.52 -23.96 -5.13
N LYS A 613 6.70 -25.29 -5.15
CA LYS A 613 5.81 -26.19 -5.87
C LYS A 613 4.55 -26.42 -5.04
N VAL A 614 3.60 -25.48 -5.12
CA VAL A 614 2.26 -25.65 -4.53
C VAL A 614 1.60 -26.83 -5.22
N ARG A 615 1.45 -27.93 -4.47
CA ARG A 615 0.67 -29.07 -4.94
C ARG A 615 -0.77 -28.86 -4.52
N SER A 616 -1.70 -28.92 -5.47
CA SER A 616 -3.13 -28.88 -5.17
C SER A 616 -3.48 -29.98 -4.16
N SER A 617 -3.94 -29.63 -2.96
CA SER A 617 -4.38 -30.61 -1.97
C SER A 617 -5.75 -31.18 -2.38
N VAL A 618 -5.95 -32.50 -2.28
CA VAL A 618 -7.22 -33.15 -2.61
C VAL A 618 -7.91 -33.59 -1.32
N LYS A 619 -9.20 -33.31 -1.15
CA LYS A 619 -9.96 -33.59 0.09
C LYS A 619 -11.20 -34.44 -0.19
N LYS A 620 -11.62 -35.23 0.82
CA LYS A 620 -12.90 -35.97 0.78
C LYS A 620 -14.04 -34.98 1.05
N LEU A 621 -15.07 -35.00 0.20
CA LEU A 621 -16.22 -34.08 0.28
C LEU A 621 -17.44 -34.70 0.98
N CYS A 622 -17.48 -36.02 1.11
CA CYS A 622 -18.56 -36.76 1.77
C CYS A 622 -18.05 -38.11 2.28
N GLU A 623 -18.86 -38.81 3.07
CA GLU A 623 -18.50 -40.12 3.66
C GLU A 623 -18.23 -41.21 2.62
N GLY A 624 -18.88 -41.14 1.44
CA GLY A 624 -18.62 -42.05 0.32
C GLY A 624 -17.30 -41.81 -0.44
N CYS A 625 -16.55 -40.73 -0.16
CA CYS A 625 -15.32 -40.42 -0.89
C CYS A 625 -14.14 -41.31 -0.46
N LYS A 626 -13.52 -42.00 -1.42
CA LYS A 626 -12.34 -42.84 -1.22
C LYS A 626 -11.10 -42.24 -1.90
N SER A 627 -9.97 -42.24 -1.19
CA SER A 627 -8.69 -41.80 -1.71
C SER A 627 -7.93 -42.95 -2.34
N VAL A 628 -7.53 -42.81 -3.60
CA VAL A 628 -6.81 -43.85 -4.37
C VAL A 628 -5.50 -43.28 -4.90
N ARG A 629 -4.38 -43.94 -4.60
CA ARG A 629 -3.07 -43.63 -5.19
C ARG A 629 -2.84 -44.51 -6.41
N ARG A 630 -2.58 -43.90 -7.56
CA ARG A 630 -2.13 -44.62 -8.77
C ARG A 630 -0.64 -44.33 -8.98
N LYS A 631 0.17 -45.39 -9.10
CA LYS A 631 1.59 -45.25 -9.43
C LYS A 631 1.69 -44.62 -10.83
N GLY A 632 2.45 -43.52 -10.95
CA GLY A 632 2.90 -43.07 -12.26
C GLY A 632 3.79 -44.15 -12.86
N GLY A 633 3.92 -44.21 -14.19
CA GLY A 633 4.73 -45.23 -14.87
C GLY A 633 6.19 -45.26 -14.42
N LYS A 634 7.05 -46.04 -15.10
CA LYS A 634 8.43 -46.41 -14.69
C LYS A 634 9.38 -45.27 -14.24
N LYS A 635 9.03 -43.97 -14.42
CA LYS A 635 9.80 -42.81 -13.92
C LYS A 635 8.96 -41.70 -13.24
N GLY A 636 7.72 -41.95 -12.80
CA GLY A 636 6.81 -40.91 -12.28
C GLY A 636 6.37 -41.08 -10.83
N LYS A 637 6.35 -39.98 -10.05
CA LYS A 637 5.71 -39.92 -8.71
C LYS A 637 4.21 -40.21 -8.84
N GLY A 638 3.66 -41.07 -7.98
CA GLY A 638 2.24 -41.45 -8.02
C GLY A 638 1.28 -40.30 -7.71
N HIS A 639 0.14 -40.26 -8.40
CA HIS A 639 -0.91 -39.25 -8.18
C HIS A 639 -2.01 -39.78 -7.24
N VAL A 640 -2.49 -38.92 -6.35
CA VAL A 640 -3.65 -39.19 -5.49
C VAL A 640 -4.93 -38.72 -6.18
N TYR A 641 -5.95 -39.57 -6.15
CA TYR A 641 -7.30 -39.29 -6.66
C TYR A 641 -8.31 -39.42 -5.52
N ILE A 642 -9.38 -38.63 -5.58
CA ILE A 642 -10.60 -38.90 -4.82
C ILE A 642 -11.64 -39.45 -5.81
N ILE A 643 -12.22 -40.59 -5.48
CA ILE A 643 -13.34 -41.19 -6.20
C ILE A 643 -14.52 -41.34 -5.24
N CYS A 644 -15.73 -41.10 -5.72
CA CYS A 644 -16.95 -41.29 -4.94
C CYS A 644 -17.94 -42.13 -5.76
N PRO A 645 -18.42 -43.26 -5.23
CA PRO A 645 -19.45 -44.06 -5.90
C PRO A 645 -20.84 -43.43 -5.78
N LEU A 646 -21.07 -42.59 -4.76
CA LEU A 646 -22.36 -41.95 -4.50
C LEU A 646 -22.60 -40.69 -5.36
N ASN A 647 -21.55 -39.95 -5.72
CA ASN A 647 -21.67 -38.76 -6.55
C ASN A 647 -20.42 -38.54 -7.42
N PRO A 648 -20.53 -38.62 -8.78
CA PRO A 648 -19.40 -38.49 -9.68
C PRO A 648 -18.78 -37.08 -9.70
N LYS A 649 -19.49 -36.04 -9.22
CA LYS A 649 -18.96 -34.66 -9.13
C LYS A 649 -17.85 -34.48 -8.09
N HIS A 650 -17.69 -35.43 -7.16
CA HIS A 650 -16.64 -35.37 -6.13
C HIS A 650 -15.29 -35.93 -6.61
N LYS A 651 -15.19 -36.31 -7.89
CA LYS A 651 -13.95 -36.86 -8.46
C LYS A 651 -12.90 -35.75 -8.60
N GLN A 652 -11.79 -35.89 -7.89
CA GLN A 652 -10.69 -34.92 -7.90
C GLN A 652 -9.34 -35.62 -8.16
N ARG A 653 -8.39 -34.91 -8.76
CA ARG A 653 -7.02 -35.38 -9.05
C ARG A 653 -6.00 -34.39 -8.50
N GLN A 654 -4.93 -34.92 -7.89
CA GLN A 654 -3.78 -34.12 -7.47
C GLN A 654 -2.92 -33.73 -8.69
N GLY A 655 -2.75 -32.42 -8.91
CA GLY A 655 -1.92 -31.80 -9.96
C GLY A 655 -0.44 -32.14 -9.89
#